data_AF-A0A0M3DLX6-F1
#
_entry.id   AF-A0A0M3DLX6-F1
#
_cell.length_a   1.000
_cell.length_b   1.000
_cell.length_c   1.000
_cell.angle_alpha   90.00
_cell.angle_beta   90.00
_cell.angle_gamma   90.00
#
_symmetry.space_group_name_H-M   'P 1'
#
loop_
_entity.id
_entity.type
_entity.pdbx_description
1 polymer ?
#
loop_
_entity_poly.entity_id
_entity_poly.type
_entity_poly.pdbx_seq_one_letter_code
_entity_poly.pdbx_strand_id
1 'polypeptide(L)'
;MAKFKSLVDSSVKEAEAKVSDYWNDINMLEKTLEKGKDDPSFVFYEGPPTANGNPGIHHVIARTLKDSVCRYKTMNGYQVKRKAGWDTHGLPVEIQVEKELGLSDKQQIEAYGLDKFNKKCRESVFTFEKQWRDMTERMAYEIDLDNPYITLDNNYIESVWWILDKFNKEGYVYEGHKILPYCPRCGTGLASHEVAQGYKEIKNNTVIAKFKRKDADEYFLAWTTTPWTLPSNVALTVGAEIDYIKVKQNDEIYYVAKALASKVLGEDYEVIEELKGKDLEYVEYEQLMPFVEADKKAFFVTLGDYVTTEDGTGIVHTAPAFGEDDYNLGRKYDLPVLQPVSEAGKFTTTPWEGKFVMEDGVDVEIIKWLHGENKLFSKEKVAHNYPHCWRCQTPLLYYAKPSWYIEMTKLKDQLIANNKTVEWYPGFVGEGRFGNWLENLNDWAISRSRYWGTPLNVWKCECGHKESVGSREELANKAIEDIDPKTIELHRPYVDDIHFKCDKCGGTMTRVTEVIDCWFDSGSMPFAQHHYPFENKENFDELFPADFICEGIDQTRGWFYSLLAISTFVTGKAPYKRVLVNDLVLDKEGKKMSKSRGNTVNPFELFDQYGADALRWYLLYVSPPWTPTRFDVDGLKEVQSKFLGTMKNVYNFFTLYANTDNINPSEFFVEYKDRPELDRWILSKFNNLKKEVEENLDIFELNKTVRMVQEFINEDLSNWYIRRSRRRFWATELTEDKKSVYNTTYEILTELCKLIAPFTPFIAEEIYRNLTNETSVHLATYPKANLDLIDNNLEEKMDLVKNLVTLGRASREATRIKVRQPIQKVLVDGKYEGTISDVVDLIKEELNVKEVIFAKDLGEYMNFTLKPNFKVLGPVLGAKMKFFAGALNKLDASEVVPKLESGESISVDIDGEEFKFNKDHVLINISAKEGFNVTMENNLFVILDTTLNETLINEGYAREFISKVQQLRKSNDFDVLDNIDIDYCSDDEIASAINEYSEYIKSETLALNINRVDDETIEKHNLNDHMTGIKVTRK
;
A
#
# COMPACT_ATOMS: atom_id res chain seq x y z
N MET A 1 -47.69 -3.85 11.94
CA MET A 1 -46.26 -4.25 11.94
C MET A 1 -45.51 -3.24 11.11
N ALA A 2 -44.30 -2.85 11.51
CA ALA A 2 -43.47 -1.95 10.71
C ALA A 2 -43.18 -2.57 9.34
N LYS A 3 -43.26 -1.79 8.25
CA LYS A 3 -42.93 -2.23 6.89
C LYS A 3 -41.42 -2.44 6.72
N PHE A 4 -40.61 -1.63 7.39
CA PHE A 4 -39.16 -1.74 7.41
C PHE A 4 -38.66 -1.97 8.85
N LYS A 5 -37.67 -2.85 8.99
CA LYS A 5 -37.05 -3.18 10.29
C LYS A 5 -36.12 -2.06 10.75
N SER A 6 -35.86 -1.95 12.05
CA SER A 6 -34.76 -1.12 12.55
C SER A 6 -33.44 -1.87 12.37
N LEU A 7 -32.33 -1.13 12.33
CA LEU A 7 -31.00 -1.73 12.45
C LEU A 7 -30.83 -2.39 13.82
N VAL A 8 -29.89 -3.32 13.91
CA VAL A 8 -29.54 -4.03 15.14
C VAL A 8 -28.99 -3.04 16.16
N ASP A 9 -29.72 -2.91 17.26
CA ASP A 9 -29.36 -2.06 18.39
C ASP A 9 -28.56 -2.87 19.43
N SER A 10 -27.33 -3.26 19.06
CA SER A 10 -26.36 -3.95 19.94
C SER A 10 -24.95 -3.42 19.72
N SER A 11 -23.95 -3.97 20.41
CA SER A 11 -22.55 -3.60 20.12
C SER A 11 -22.19 -3.92 18.67
N VAL A 12 -21.26 -3.16 18.07
CA VAL A 12 -20.84 -3.35 16.67
C VAL A 12 -20.33 -4.77 16.42
N LYS A 13 -19.58 -5.33 17.38
CA LYS A 13 -19.12 -6.73 17.38
C LYS A 13 -20.28 -7.72 17.23
N GLU A 14 -21.33 -7.56 18.02
CA GLU A 14 -22.50 -8.46 17.99
C GLU A 14 -23.34 -8.27 16.72
N ALA A 15 -23.43 -7.03 16.22
CA ALA A 15 -24.16 -6.74 14.98
C ALA A 15 -23.47 -7.39 13.77
N GLU A 16 -22.16 -7.21 13.62
CA GLU A 16 -21.37 -7.84 12.55
C GLU A 16 -21.36 -9.38 12.68
N ALA A 17 -21.25 -9.91 13.90
CA ALA A 17 -21.31 -11.36 14.14
C ALA A 17 -22.62 -11.98 13.66
N LYS A 18 -23.78 -11.35 13.91
CA LYS A 18 -25.08 -11.86 13.41
C LYS A 18 -25.15 -11.91 11.89
N VAL A 19 -24.52 -10.96 11.20
CA VAL A 19 -24.44 -10.96 9.74
C VAL A 19 -23.49 -12.04 9.24
N SER A 20 -22.34 -12.25 9.90
CA SER A 20 -21.42 -13.34 9.60
C SER A 20 -22.06 -14.72 9.79
N ASP A 21 -22.78 -14.92 10.90
CA ASP A 21 -23.53 -16.15 11.19
C ASP A 21 -24.58 -16.42 10.10
N TYR A 22 -25.29 -15.37 9.68
CA TYR A 22 -26.23 -15.47 8.57
C TYR A 22 -25.55 -15.88 7.24
N TRP A 23 -24.39 -15.31 6.91
CA TRP A 23 -23.65 -15.71 5.70
C TRP A 23 -23.20 -17.16 5.73
N ASN A 24 -22.81 -17.66 6.90
CA ASN A 24 -22.48 -19.07 7.10
C ASN A 24 -23.73 -19.96 6.91
N ASP A 25 -24.86 -19.58 7.50
CA ASP A 25 -26.13 -20.32 7.39
C ASP A 25 -26.60 -20.47 5.94
N ILE A 26 -26.40 -19.44 5.12
CA ILE A 26 -26.79 -19.48 3.69
C ILE A 26 -25.69 -19.99 2.77
N ASN A 27 -24.50 -20.27 3.30
CA ASN A 27 -23.29 -20.61 2.54
C ASN A 27 -23.01 -19.58 1.42
N MET A 28 -22.76 -18.33 1.83
CA MET A 28 -22.75 -17.17 0.94
C MET A 28 -21.74 -17.27 -0.21
N LEU A 29 -20.53 -17.80 0.05
CA LEU A 29 -19.51 -18.01 -0.99
C LEU A 29 -19.98 -18.99 -2.06
N GLU A 30 -20.60 -20.11 -1.69
CA GLU A 30 -21.12 -21.07 -2.66
C GLU A 30 -22.25 -20.43 -3.49
N LYS A 31 -23.14 -19.66 -2.86
CA LYS A 31 -24.20 -18.94 -3.57
C LYS A 31 -23.65 -17.92 -4.59
N THR A 32 -22.56 -17.23 -4.29
CA THR A 32 -21.94 -16.29 -5.24
C THR A 32 -21.31 -17.04 -6.43
N LEU A 33 -20.67 -18.18 -6.19
CA LEU A 33 -20.11 -19.05 -7.24
C LEU A 33 -21.18 -19.70 -8.12
N GLU A 34 -22.27 -20.19 -7.52
CA GLU A 34 -23.42 -20.78 -8.21
C GLU A 34 -24.13 -19.75 -9.10
N LYS A 35 -24.33 -18.52 -8.61
CA LYS A 35 -24.93 -17.41 -9.37
C LYS A 35 -24.12 -17.10 -10.63
N GLY A 36 -22.79 -17.08 -10.51
CA GLY A 36 -21.88 -16.74 -11.60
C GLY A 36 -21.38 -17.94 -12.41
N LYS A 37 -21.99 -19.13 -12.31
CA LYS A 37 -21.46 -20.35 -12.95
C LYS A 37 -21.28 -20.28 -14.47
N ASP A 38 -22.09 -19.44 -15.12
CA ASP A 38 -22.10 -19.23 -16.57
C ASP A 38 -21.43 -17.89 -16.96
N ASP A 39 -20.93 -17.13 -15.98
CA ASP A 39 -20.22 -15.86 -16.18
C ASP A 39 -18.75 -16.11 -16.58
N PRO A 40 -18.09 -15.15 -17.26
CA PRO A 40 -16.66 -15.25 -17.55
C PRO A 40 -15.82 -15.38 -16.27
N SER A 41 -14.81 -16.25 -16.33
CA SER A 41 -13.84 -16.42 -15.23
C SER A 41 -13.01 -15.16 -15.02
N PHE A 42 -12.83 -14.79 -13.76
CA PHE A 42 -11.84 -13.82 -13.32
C PHE A 42 -10.94 -14.51 -12.30
N VAL A 43 -9.73 -14.88 -12.74
CA VAL A 43 -8.80 -15.69 -11.95
C VAL A 43 -8.10 -14.82 -10.92
N PHE A 44 -8.25 -15.17 -9.64
CA PHE A 44 -7.61 -14.50 -8.53
C PHE A 44 -6.64 -15.46 -7.82
N TYR A 45 -5.43 -15.00 -7.52
CA TYR A 45 -4.51 -15.72 -6.63
C TYR A 45 -4.32 -14.95 -5.32
N GLU A 46 -4.57 -15.65 -4.21
CA GLU A 46 -4.14 -15.21 -2.87
C GLU A 46 -2.67 -15.60 -2.68
N GLY A 47 -1.82 -14.63 -2.35
CA GLY A 47 -0.48 -14.91 -1.86
C GLY A 47 -0.55 -15.62 -0.51
N PRO A 48 0.08 -16.80 -0.33
CA PRO A 48 -0.10 -17.59 0.87
C PRO A 48 0.64 -16.93 2.05
N PRO A 49 -0.05 -16.50 3.13
CA PRO A 49 0.65 -16.06 4.33
C PRO A 49 1.42 -17.22 4.97
N THR A 50 2.57 -16.89 5.56
CA THR A 50 3.29 -17.84 6.41
C THR A 50 2.56 -18.00 7.74
N ALA A 51 2.16 -19.22 8.08
CA ALA A 51 1.42 -19.51 9.31
C ALA A 51 2.37 -19.65 10.51
N ASN A 52 3.14 -18.61 10.83
CA ASN A 52 4.14 -18.63 11.91
C ASN A 52 3.96 -17.53 12.97
N GLY A 53 2.89 -16.73 12.86
CA GLY A 53 2.61 -15.63 13.77
C GLY A 53 1.21 -15.07 13.61
N ASN A 54 0.76 -14.35 14.64
CA ASN A 54 -0.54 -13.68 14.65
C ASN A 54 -0.62 -12.64 13.51
N PRO A 55 -1.79 -12.48 12.88
CA PRO A 55 -1.94 -11.46 11.87
C PRO A 55 -1.97 -10.05 12.47
N GLY A 56 -1.57 -9.05 11.68
CA GLY A 56 -1.58 -7.64 12.08
C GLY A 56 -2.28 -6.74 11.06
N ILE A 57 -2.31 -5.44 11.35
CA ILE A 57 -3.01 -4.44 10.53
C ILE A 57 -2.57 -4.40 9.05
N HIS A 58 -1.31 -4.73 8.77
CA HIS A 58 -0.77 -4.81 7.41
C HIS A 58 -1.39 -5.96 6.58
N HIS A 59 -1.88 -7.02 7.24
CA HIS A 59 -2.64 -8.07 6.56
C HIS A 59 -4.08 -7.63 6.28
N VAL A 60 -4.67 -6.82 7.17
CA VAL A 60 -6.04 -6.29 6.99
C VAL A 60 -6.13 -5.41 5.75
N ILE A 61 -5.17 -4.50 5.53
CA ILE A 61 -5.18 -3.66 4.31
C ILE A 61 -5.05 -4.52 3.04
N ALA A 62 -4.09 -5.45 2.98
CA ALA A 62 -3.90 -6.30 1.81
C ALA A 62 -5.16 -7.11 1.50
N ARG A 63 -5.79 -7.72 2.50
CA ARG A 63 -7.02 -8.50 2.34
C ARG A 63 -8.25 -7.64 2.03
N THR A 64 -8.32 -6.42 2.55
CA THR A 64 -9.38 -5.46 2.20
C THR A 64 -9.33 -5.12 0.72
N LEU A 65 -8.14 -4.85 0.17
CA LEU A 65 -7.94 -4.57 -1.25
C LEU A 65 -8.36 -5.78 -2.12
N LYS A 66 -7.89 -6.98 -1.75
CA LYS A 66 -8.24 -8.22 -2.44
C LYS A 66 -9.75 -8.49 -2.45
N ASP A 67 -10.38 -8.46 -1.28
CA ASP A 67 -11.81 -8.70 -1.12
C ASP A 67 -12.65 -7.66 -1.87
N SER A 68 -12.30 -6.38 -1.78
CA SER A 68 -13.03 -5.30 -2.46
C SER A 68 -13.05 -5.49 -3.98
N VAL A 69 -11.90 -5.83 -4.57
CA VAL A 69 -11.82 -6.10 -6.01
C VAL A 69 -12.60 -7.37 -6.37
N CYS A 70 -12.45 -8.44 -5.61
CA CYS A 70 -13.12 -9.71 -5.88
C CYS A 70 -14.64 -9.59 -5.78
N ARG A 71 -15.17 -8.93 -4.74
CA ARG A 71 -16.61 -8.67 -4.58
C ARG A 71 -17.14 -7.76 -5.69
N TYR A 72 -16.41 -6.70 -6.04
CA TYR A 72 -16.78 -5.85 -7.17
C TYR A 72 -16.89 -6.65 -8.47
N LYS A 73 -15.89 -7.48 -8.80
CA LYS A 73 -15.92 -8.30 -10.02
C LYS A 73 -17.03 -9.35 -10.00
N THR A 74 -17.27 -10.01 -8.88
CA THR A 74 -18.41 -10.93 -8.72
C THR A 74 -19.75 -10.23 -8.93
N MET A 75 -19.96 -9.06 -8.34
CA MET A 75 -21.19 -8.29 -8.54
C MET A 75 -21.30 -7.72 -9.97
N ASN A 76 -20.17 -7.59 -10.68
CA ASN A 76 -20.08 -7.07 -12.04
C ASN A 76 -20.09 -8.16 -13.13
N GLY A 77 -20.59 -9.36 -12.82
CA GLY A 77 -20.83 -10.42 -13.81
C GLY A 77 -19.59 -11.26 -14.16
N TYR A 78 -18.74 -11.56 -13.16
CA TYR A 78 -17.62 -12.49 -13.31
C TYR A 78 -17.69 -13.60 -12.27
N GLN A 79 -17.29 -14.81 -12.67
CA GLN A 79 -17.02 -15.88 -11.72
C GLN A 79 -15.63 -15.69 -11.11
N VAL A 80 -15.57 -15.39 -9.81
CA VAL A 80 -14.31 -15.21 -9.09
C VAL A 80 -14.14 -16.37 -8.10
N LYS A 81 -13.38 -17.38 -8.48
CA LYS A 81 -13.01 -18.49 -7.57
C LYS A 81 -11.91 -18.01 -6.62
N ARG A 82 -12.20 -17.99 -5.32
CA ARG A 82 -11.30 -17.43 -4.29
C ARG A 82 -10.86 -18.55 -3.38
N LYS A 83 -9.61 -18.97 -3.49
CA LYS A 83 -9.03 -20.08 -2.72
C LYS A 83 -7.94 -19.55 -1.81
N ALA A 84 -8.04 -19.81 -0.50
CA ALA A 84 -6.98 -19.45 0.43
C ALA A 84 -5.75 -20.36 0.27
N GLY A 85 -4.64 -19.90 0.84
CA GLY A 85 -3.37 -20.60 0.79
C GLY A 85 -2.61 -20.48 2.08
N TRP A 86 -1.78 -21.47 2.40
CA TRP A 86 -0.87 -21.41 3.53
C TRP A 86 0.54 -21.78 3.10
N ASP A 87 1.49 -20.88 3.37
CA ASP A 87 2.91 -21.18 3.25
C ASP A 87 3.38 -21.76 4.58
N THR A 88 3.70 -23.03 4.54
CA THR A 88 3.91 -23.87 5.73
C THR A 88 5.35 -24.31 5.90
N HIS A 89 6.24 -23.97 4.96
CA HIS A 89 7.63 -24.40 4.93
C HIS A 89 8.63 -23.30 5.30
N GLY A 90 9.88 -23.72 5.51
CA GLY A 90 11.02 -22.83 5.54
C GLY A 90 11.37 -22.26 6.91
N LEU A 91 12.40 -21.42 6.88
CA LEU A 91 13.06 -20.86 8.05
C LEU A 91 12.12 -20.15 9.04
N PRO A 92 11.09 -19.36 8.61
CA PRO A 92 10.25 -18.66 9.56
C PRO A 92 9.45 -19.58 10.49
N VAL A 93 9.09 -20.79 10.04
CA VAL A 93 8.41 -21.81 10.86
C VAL A 93 9.41 -22.47 11.80
N GLU A 94 10.57 -22.88 11.29
CA GLU A 94 11.62 -23.52 12.09
C GLU A 94 12.09 -22.60 13.24
N ILE A 95 12.31 -21.30 12.99
CA ILE A 95 12.72 -20.33 14.03
C ILE A 95 11.68 -20.24 15.16
N GLN A 96 10.40 -20.32 14.83
CA GLN A 96 9.34 -20.26 15.83
C GLN A 96 9.36 -21.52 16.71
N VAL A 97 9.55 -22.70 16.11
CA VAL A 97 9.70 -23.96 16.84
C VAL A 97 11.01 -24.02 17.63
N GLU A 98 12.12 -23.52 17.09
CA GLU A 98 13.41 -23.39 17.79
C GLU A 98 13.22 -22.58 19.09
N LYS A 99 12.49 -21.46 19.04
CA LYS A 99 12.18 -20.64 20.23
C LYS A 99 11.30 -21.37 21.24
N GLU A 100 10.27 -22.08 20.77
CA GLU A 100 9.36 -22.84 21.63
C GLU A 100 10.06 -24.00 22.34
N LEU A 101 11.00 -24.65 21.66
CA LEU A 101 11.78 -25.76 22.19
C LEU A 101 13.08 -25.33 22.90
N GLY A 102 13.44 -24.05 22.82
CA GLY A 102 14.69 -23.51 23.38
C GLY A 102 15.96 -24.01 22.69
N LEU A 103 15.87 -24.33 21.39
CA LEU A 103 17.00 -24.78 20.57
C LEU A 103 17.75 -23.58 19.98
N SER A 104 19.08 -23.57 20.04
CA SER A 104 19.92 -22.44 19.63
C SER A 104 20.77 -22.67 18.38
N ASP A 105 20.96 -23.93 17.98
CA ASP A 105 21.85 -24.32 16.87
C ASP A 105 21.41 -25.64 16.21
N LYS A 106 22.06 -25.98 15.09
CA LYS A 106 21.74 -27.16 14.27
C LYS A 106 22.03 -28.47 14.98
N GLN A 107 23.12 -28.54 15.73
CA GLN A 107 23.53 -29.75 16.44
C GLN A 107 22.49 -30.13 17.50
N GLN A 108 21.88 -29.14 18.16
CA GLN A 108 20.77 -29.36 19.09
C GLN A 108 19.50 -29.87 18.39
N ILE A 109 19.20 -29.41 17.17
CA ILE A 109 18.06 -29.92 16.38
C ILE A 109 18.30 -31.39 15.99
N GLU A 110 19.50 -31.71 15.51
CA GLU A 110 19.88 -33.07 15.14
C GLU A 110 19.88 -34.01 16.36
N ALA A 111 20.36 -33.54 17.51
CA ALA A 111 20.32 -34.28 18.77
C ALA A 111 18.88 -34.49 19.30
N TYR A 112 17.97 -33.55 19.04
CA TYR A 112 16.54 -33.68 19.37
C TYR A 112 15.85 -34.74 18.50
N GLY A 113 16.27 -34.85 17.23
CA GLY A 113 15.75 -35.77 16.23
C GLY A 113 14.94 -35.03 15.15
N LEU A 114 15.29 -35.25 13.88
CA LEU A 114 14.69 -34.55 12.75
C LEU A 114 13.20 -34.87 12.56
N ASP A 115 12.80 -36.12 12.78
CA ASP A 115 11.41 -36.58 12.75
C ASP A 115 10.56 -35.81 13.77
N LYS A 116 11.05 -35.68 15.01
CA LYS A 116 10.36 -34.97 16.08
C LYS A 116 10.32 -33.47 15.82
N PHE A 117 11.39 -32.90 15.30
CA PHE A 117 11.47 -31.47 14.98
C PHE A 117 10.51 -31.10 13.85
N ASN A 118 10.52 -31.85 12.75
CA ASN A 118 9.64 -31.61 11.61
C ASN A 118 8.17 -31.84 11.97
N LYS A 119 7.87 -32.82 12.84
CA LYS A 119 6.52 -32.98 13.40
C LYS A 119 6.07 -31.75 14.18
N LYS A 120 6.96 -31.13 14.96
CA LYS A 120 6.65 -29.87 15.68
C LYS A 120 6.44 -28.69 14.74
N CYS A 121 7.21 -28.61 13.66
CA CYS A 121 6.98 -27.61 12.61
C CYS A 121 5.61 -27.78 11.96
N ARG A 122 5.21 -29.02 11.63
CA ARG A 122 3.87 -29.33 11.11
C ARG A 122 2.76 -28.90 12.09
N GLU A 123 2.91 -29.19 13.39
CA GLU A 123 1.92 -28.83 14.43
C GLU A 123 1.79 -27.30 14.64
N SER A 124 2.89 -26.54 14.59
CA SER A 124 2.86 -25.10 14.88
C SER A 124 2.11 -24.30 13.80
N VAL A 125 2.24 -24.71 12.53
CA VAL A 125 1.56 -24.11 11.37
C VAL A 125 0.04 -24.06 11.57
N PHE A 126 -0.57 -25.18 11.96
CA PHE A 126 -2.03 -25.24 12.16
C PHE A 126 -2.52 -24.49 13.40
N THR A 127 -1.63 -24.18 14.34
CA THR A 127 -1.98 -23.35 15.51
C THR A 127 -2.19 -21.89 15.10
N PHE A 128 -1.34 -21.36 14.22
CA PHE A 128 -1.49 -19.99 13.72
C PHE A 128 -2.58 -19.87 12.65
N GLU A 129 -2.81 -20.91 11.83
CA GLU A 129 -3.92 -20.96 10.86
C GLU A 129 -5.25 -20.55 11.49
N LYS A 130 -5.56 -21.07 12.69
CA LYS A 130 -6.81 -20.75 13.40
C LYS A 130 -6.99 -19.26 13.67
N GLN A 131 -5.92 -18.56 14.04
CA GLN A 131 -5.99 -17.11 14.29
C GLN A 131 -6.16 -16.32 13.00
N TRP A 132 -5.54 -16.80 11.92
CA TRP A 132 -5.70 -16.20 10.62
C TRP A 132 -7.11 -16.42 10.07
N ARG A 133 -7.71 -17.60 10.26
CA ARG A 133 -9.11 -17.90 9.95
C ARG A 133 -10.06 -16.93 10.67
N ASP A 134 -9.90 -16.80 11.99
CA ASP A 134 -10.70 -15.88 12.79
C ASP A 134 -10.58 -14.44 12.28
N MET A 135 -9.37 -13.96 11.95
CA MET A 135 -9.23 -12.64 11.34
C MET A 135 -9.93 -12.54 9.98
N THR A 136 -9.79 -13.55 9.09
CA THR A 136 -10.42 -13.61 7.77
C THR A 136 -11.95 -13.43 7.89
N GLU A 137 -12.57 -14.22 8.77
CA GLU A 137 -14.01 -14.23 9.00
C GLU A 137 -14.47 -12.92 9.64
N ARG A 138 -13.79 -12.46 10.70
CA ARG A 138 -14.09 -11.21 11.41
C ARG A 138 -14.04 -9.98 10.50
N MET A 139 -13.19 -9.97 9.48
CA MET A 139 -13.07 -8.86 8.53
C MET A 139 -13.95 -9.01 7.28
N ALA A 140 -14.78 -10.05 7.22
CA ALA A 140 -15.61 -10.42 6.07
C ALA A 140 -14.82 -10.59 4.77
N TYR A 141 -13.60 -11.15 4.85
CA TYR A 141 -12.88 -11.54 3.64
C TYR A 141 -13.49 -12.85 3.11
N GLU A 142 -14.28 -12.74 2.05
CA GLU A 142 -15.01 -13.88 1.47
C GLU A 142 -14.07 -14.70 0.58
N ILE A 143 -13.56 -15.81 1.12
CA ILE A 143 -12.60 -16.73 0.48
C ILE A 143 -12.80 -18.16 0.99
N ASP A 144 -12.53 -19.18 0.17
CA ASP A 144 -12.59 -20.59 0.58
C ASP A 144 -11.42 -20.91 1.53
N LEU A 145 -11.75 -21.06 2.82
CA LEU A 145 -10.85 -21.47 3.89
C LEU A 145 -10.93 -22.97 4.18
N ASP A 146 -11.91 -23.68 3.65
CA ASP A 146 -12.17 -25.09 3.97
C ASP A 146 -11.42 -26.02 3.02
N ASN A 147 -11.13 -25.56 1.80
CA ASN A 147 -10.27 -26.24 0.84
C ASN A 147 -9.05 -25.38 0.45
N PRO A 148 -8.22 -24.89 1.39
CA PRO A 148 -7.06 -24.09 1.06
C PRO A 148 -5.99 -24.96 0.38
N TYR A 149 -5.14 -24.37 -0.44
CA TYR A 149 -3.91 -25.06 -0.83
C TYR A 149 -2.86 -24.93 0.30
N ILE A 150 -2.08 -25.99 0.51
CA ILE A 150 -1.12 -26.05 1.63
C ILE A 150 0.21 -26.58 1.09
N THR A 151 1.29 -25.84 1.30
CA THR A 151 2.59 -26.17 0.68
C THR A 151 3.21 -27.48 1.18
N LEU A 152 2.86 -27.95 2.39
CA LEU A 152 3.28 -29.24 2.94
C LEU A 152 2.45 -30.45 2.46
N ASP A 153 1.45 -30.25 1.59
CA ASP A 153 0.68 -31.35 1.03
C ASP A 153 1.53 -32.09 -0.03
N ASN A 154 1.49 -33.42 -0.03
CA ASN A 154 2.28 -34.22 -0.97
C ASN A 154 1.90 -33.96 -2.44
N ASN A 155 0.63 -33.67 -2.76
CA ASN A 155 0.23 -33.31 -4.11
C ASN A 155 0.87 -31.96 -4.52
N TYR A 156 0.95 -31.01 -3.58
CA TYR A 156 1.64 -29.74 -3.82
C TYR A 156 3.13 -29.96 -4.06
N ILE A 157 3.78 -30.74 -3.20
CA ILE A 157 5.21 -31.09 -3.30
C ILE A 157 5.51 -31.84 -4.60
N GLU A 158 4.64 -32.76 -5.02
CA GLU A 158 4.82 -33.51 -6.26
C GLU A 158 4.81 -32.58 -7.48
N SER A 159 3.90 -31.61 -7.54
CA SER A 159 3.93 -30.55 -8.56
C SER A 159 5.21 -29.71 -8.51
N VAL A 160 5.70 -29.37 -7.31
CA VAL A 160 6.98 -28.66 -7.14
C VAL A 160 8.15 -29.50 -7.66
N TRP A 161 8.18 -30.80 -7.35
CA TRP A 161 9.18 -31.74 -7.84
C TRP A 161 9.14 -31.89 -9.36
N TRP A 162 7.95 -31.91 -9.96
CA TRP A 162 7.81 -31.89 -11.41
C TRP A 162 8.48 -30.65 -12.04
N ILE A 163 8.29 -29.47 -11.47
CA ILE A 163 8.92 -28.23 -11.96
C ILE A 163 10.45 -28.30 -11.81
N LEU A 164 10.95 -28.75 -10.65
CA LEU A 164 12.39 -28.89 -10.38
C LEU A 164 13.04 -29.93 -11.32
N ASP A 165 12.38 -31.06 -11.52
CA ASP A 165 12.84 -32.10 -12.45
C ASP A 165 12.90 -31.58 -13.88
N LYS A 166 11.90 -30.78 -14.30
CA LYS A 166 11.91 -30.10 -15.60
C LYS A 166 13.09 -29.13 -15.72
N PHE A 167 13.34 -28.27 -14.74
CA PHE A 167 14.53 -27.39 -14.73
C PHE A 167 15.83 -28.20 -14.82
N ASN A 168 15.92 -29.32 -14.10
CA ASN A 168 17.12 -30.16 -14.11
C ASN A 168 17.33 -30.85 -15.46
N LYS A 169 16.28 -31.48 -16.02
CA LYS A 169 16.33 -32.18 -17.33
C LYS A 169 16.60 -31.22 -18.50
N GLU A 170 16.19 -29.96 -18.39
CA GLU A 170 16.48 -28.91 -19.39
C GLU A 170 17.81 -28.17 -19.14
N GLY A 171 18.61 -28.58 -18.15
CA GLY A 171 19.97 -28.07 -17.94
C GLY A 171 20.04 -26.67 -17.32
N TYR A 172 19.07 -26.30 -16.49
CA TYR A 172 19.08 -25.06 -15.71
C TYR A 172 19.62 -25.25 -14.30
N VAL A 173 19.60 -26.47 -13.77
CA VAL A 173 20.06 -26.77 -12.41
C VAL A 173 21.55 -27.11 -12.43
N TYR A 174 22.33 -26.43 -11.60
CA TYR A 174 23.75 -26.73 -11.43
C TYR A 174 24.20 -26.65 -9.96
N GLU A 175 25.29 -27.35 -9.65
CA GLU A 175 25.96 -27.28 -8.36
C GLU A 175 27.04 -26.19 -8.46
N GLY A 176 26.93 -25.18 -7.61
CA GLY A 176 27.88 -24.07 -7.51
C GLY A 176 28.27 -23.82 -6.06
N HIS A 177 28.93 -22.70 -5.82
CA HIS A 177 29.21 -22.22 -4.47
C HIS A 177 28.45 -20.92 -4.24
N LYS A 178 27.77 -20.87 -3.09
CA LYS A 178 27.25 -19.63 -2.57
C LYS A 178 28.32 -18.98 -1.70
N ILE A 179 28.77 -17.80 -2.10
CA ILE A 179 29.58 -16.96 -1.24
C ILE A 179 28.64 -16.27 -0.26
N LEU A 180 28.87 -16.48 1.02
CA LEU A 180 28.02 -15.91 2.06
C LEU A 180 28.82 -15.50 3.29
N PRO A 181 28.39 -14.45 4.01
CA PRO A 181 28.94 -14.12 5.31
C PRO A 181 28.73 -15.30 6.27
N TYR A 182 29.82 -15.89 6.72
CA TYR A 182 29.85 -17.12 7.49
C TYR A 182 30.51 -16.86 8.84
N CYS A 183 29.87 -17.37 9.89
CA CYS A 183 30.40 -17.30 11.24
C CYS A 183 31.16 -18.60 11.57
N PRO A 184 32.50 -18.59 11.63
CA PRO A 184 33.31 -19.78 11.88
C PRO A 184 33.15 -20.33 13.30
N ARG A 185 32.75 -19.49 14.26
CA ARG A 185 32.43 -19.91 15.63
C ARG A 185 31.07 -20.59 15.73
N CYS A 186 30.06 -20.06 15.03
CA CYS A 186 28.69 -20.58 15.08
C CYS A 186 28.43 -21.71 14.06
N GLY A 187 29.34 -21.94 13.11
CA GLY A 187 29.19 -22.99 12.11
C GLY A 187 28.08 -22.71 11.08
N THR A 188 27.73 -21.44 10.85
CA THR A 188 26.57 -21.09 10.02
C THR A 188 26.78 -19.84 9.19
N GLY A 189 26.13 -19.84 8.03
CA GLY A 189 25.89 -18.64 7.24
C GLY A 189 24.94 -17.66 7.92
N LEU A 190 25.10 -16.38 7.61
CA LEU A 190 24.27 -15.28 8.12
C LEU A 190 23.62 -14.53 6.96
N ALA A 191 22.39 -14.08 7.18
CA ALA A 191 21.67 -13.23 6.23
C ALA A 191 22.18 -11.77 6.29
N SER A 192 21.96 -11.01 5.21
CA SER A 192 22.41 -9.61 5.10
C SER A 192 21.91 -8.70 6.24
N HIS A 193 20.70 -8.90 6.74
CA HIS A 193 20.17 -8.15 7.89
C HIS A 193 20.82 -8.53 9.23
N GLU A 194 21.31 -9.76 9.37
CA GLU A 194 22.07 -10.21 10.55
C GLU A 194 23.49 -9.64 10.52
N VAL A 195 24.09 -9.54 9.33
CA VAL A 195 25.42 -8.96 9.10
C VAL A 195 25.41 -7.45 9.37
N ALA A 196 24.38 -6.75 8.90
CA ALA A 196 24.23 -5.31 9.09
C ALA A 196 24.22 -4.86 10.56
N GLN A 197 23.79 -5.73 11.48
CA GLN A 197 23.75 -5.46 12.93
C GLN A 197 25.12 -5.59 13.63
N GLY A 198 26.11 -6.18 12.96
CA GLY A 198 27.39 -6.56 13.57
C GLY A 198 28.60 -5.80 13.05
N TYR A 199 28.43 -4.72 12.29
CA TYR A 199 29.56 -3.92 11.82
C TYR A 199 30.29 -3.24 12.98
N LYS A 200 31.62 -3.33 12.95
CA LYS A 200 32.51 -2.64 13.88
C LYS A 200 33.68 -2.05 13.11
N GLU A 201 34.15 -0.88 13.55
CA GLU A 201 35.40 -0.34 13.07
C GLU A 201 36.57 -1.15 13.65
N ILE A 202 37.38 -1.75 12.78
CA ILE A 202 38.61 -2.47 13.14
C ILE A 202 39.79 -1.92 12.37
N LYS A 203 41.00 -2.08 12.92
CA LYS A 203 42.26 -1.65 12.30
C LYS A 203 43.02 -2.87 11.79
N ASN A 204 42.96 -3.11 10.48
CA ASN A 204 43.65 -4.24 9.85
C ASN A 204 44.91 -3.78 9.12
N ASN A 205 45.91 -4.65 9.04
CA ASN A 205 47.04 -4.43 8.16
C ASN A 205 46.63 -4.77 6.72
N THR A 206 46.69 -3.76 5.85
CA THR A 206 46.53 -3.91 4.41
C THR A 206 47.91 -4.05 3.76
N VAL A 207 47.98 -4.75 2.63
CA VAL A 207 49.24 -4.98 1.92
C VAL A 207 49.09 -4.68 0.44
N ILE A 208 50.18 -4.22 -0.16
CA ILE A 208 50.39 -4.27 -1.61
C ILE A 208 51.40 -5.38 -1.86
N ALA A 209 50.97 -6.44 -2.54
CA ALA A 209 51.82 -7.58 -2.89
C ALA A 209 52.36 -7.44 -4.32
N LYS A 210 53.61 -7.87 -4.52
CA LYS A 210 54.30 -7.93 -5.81
C LYS A 210 54.07 -9.29 -6.45
N PHE A 211 53.28 -9.33 -7.53
CA PHE A 211 53.06 -10.54 -8.32
C PHE A 211 53.98 -10.53 -9.52
N LYS A 212 54.99 -11.40 -9.52
CA LYS A 212 55.99 -11.47 -10.57
C LYS A 212 55.40 -12.01 -11.87
N ARG A 213 55.57 -11.28 -12.96
CA ARG A 213 55.20 -11.73 -14.31
C ARG A 213 56.06 -12.93 -14.72
N LYS A 214 55.49 -13.91 -15.43
CA LYS A 214 56.15 -15.19 -15.68
C LYS A 214 57.30 -15.12 -16.70
N ASP A 215 57.20 -14.21 -17.67
CA ASP A 215 58.12 -14.06 -18.80
C ASP A 215 59.07 -12.84 -18.67
N ALA A 216 58.94 -12.04 -17.61
CA ALA A 216 59.77 -10.85 -17.39
C ALA A 216 59.97 -10.55 -15.90
N ASP A 217 61.07 -9.86 -15.55
CA ASP A 217 61.31 -9.40 -14.18
C ASP A 217 60.53 -8.11 -13.90
N GLU A 218 59.20 -8.23 -13.98
CA GLU A 218 58.22 -7.15 -13.86
C GLU A 218 57.12 -7.60 -12.90
N TYR A 219 56.48 -6.67 -12.18
CA TYR A 219 55.57 -7.01 -11.09
C TYR A 219 54.23 -6.31 -11.20
N PHE A 220 53.14 -7.06 -11.09
CA PHE A 220 51.82 -6.48 -10.86
C PHE A 220 51.68 -6.14 -9.38
N LEU A 221 51.23 -4.92 -9.08
CA LEU A 221 50.94 -4.48 -7.71
C LEU A 221 49.46 -4.67 -7.44
N ALA A 222 49.10 -5.61 -6.56
CA ALA A 222 47.72 -5.81 -6.13
C ALA A 222 47.57 -5.53 -4.63
N TRP A 223 46.52 -4.79 -4.29
CA TRP A 223 46.21 -4.40 -2.93
C TRP A 223 45.13 -5.29 -2.31
N THR A 224 45.25 -5.59 -1.01
CA THR A 224 44.21 -6.28 -0.25
C THR A 224 44.17 -5.84 1.21
N THR A 225 42.96 -5.82 1.78
CA THR A 225 42.69 -5.62 3.22
C THR A 225 42.67 -6.93 4.00
N THR A 226 42.71 -8.08 3.31
CA THR A 226 42.65 -9.43 3.90
C THR A 226 43.88 -10.26 3.48
N PRO A 227 45.07 -10.04 4.05
CA PRO A 227 46.27 -10.79 3.67
C PRO A 227 46.11 -12.33 3.74
N TRP A 228 45.22 -12.82 4.61
CA TRP A 228 44.91 -14.25 4.77
C TRP A 228 44.27 -14.90 3.54
N THR A 229 43.70 -14.14 2.60
CA THR A 229 43.13 -14.68 1.35
C THR A 229 44.19 -14.87 0.25
N LEU A 230 45.40 -14.30 0.39
CA LEU A 230 46.47 -14.39 -0.61
C LEU A 230 46.93 -15.83 -0.97
N PRO A 231 46.99 -16.80 -0.04
CA PRO A 231 47.23 -18.22 -0.38
C PRO A 231 46.21 -18.82 -1.35
N SER A 232 45.04 -18.18 -1.49
CA SER A 232 43.91 -18.64 -2.31
C SER A 232 43.79 -17.87 -3.61
N ASN A 233 44.79 -17.03 -3.93
CA ASN A 233 44.81 -16.29 -5.18
C ASN A 233 44.93 -17.23 -6.39
N VAL A 234 44.15 -16.97 -7.44
CA VAL A 234 44.17 -17.75 -8.69
C VAL A 234 44.18 -16.88 -9.95
N ALA A 235 43.90 -15.57 -9.84
CA ALA A 235 44.01 -14.60 -10.93
C ALA A 235 44.27 -13.18 -10.41
N LEU A 236 44.65 -12.27 -11.30
CA LEU A 236 44.68 -10.83 -11.05
C LEU A 236 43.66 -10.16 -11.96
N THR A 237 42.78 -9.32 -11.40
CA THR A 237 41.68 -8.72 -12.17
C THR A 237 41.90 -7.24 -12.42
N VAL A 238 41.70 -6.85 -13.68
CA VAL A 238 41.82 -5.47 -14.17
C VAL A 238 40.54 -5.04 -14.88
N GLY A 239 40.28 -3.73 -14.91
CA GLY A 239 39.16 -3.18 -15.68
C GLY A 239 39.54 -3.00 -17.15
N ALA A 240 38.73 -3.53 -18.06
CA ALA A 240 39.05 -3.57 -19.50
C ALA A 240 39.40 -2.20 -20.11
N GLU A 241 38.66 -1.16 -19.70
CA GLU A 241 38.79 0.21 -20.22
C GLU A 241 39.65 1.14 -19.34
N ILE A 242 40.14 0.66 -18.19
CA ILE A 242 41.00 1.42 -17.28
C ILE A 242 42.39 1.56 -17.90
N ASP A 243 42.99 2.75 -17.76
CA ASP A 243 44.37 3.03 -18.14
C ASP A 243 45.35 2.54 -17.05
N TYR A 244 46.28 1.69 -17.45
CA TYR A 244 47.38 1.17 -16.64
C TYR A 244 48.70 1.72 -17.15
N ILE A 245 49.67 1.81 -16.25
CA ILE A 245 51.04 2.20 -16.60
C ILE A 245 52.03 1.14 -16.16
N LYS A 246 53.02 0.92 -17.02
CA LYS A 246 54.25 0.21 -16.71
C LYS A 246 55.29 1.24 -16.30
N VAL A 247 55.85 1.09 -15.12
CA VAL A 247 56.76 2.09 -14.54
C VAL A 247 58.01 1.47 -13.98
N LYS A 248 59.12 2.21 -14.01
CA LYS A 248 60.38 1.83 -13.36
C LYS A 248 60.55 2.63 -12.06
N GLN A 249 60.85 1.93 -10.97
CA GLN A 249 61.19 2.54 -9.69
C GLN A 249 62.20 1.66 -8.94
N ASN A 250 63.31 2.25 -8.47
CA ASN A 250 64.35 1.56 -7.69
C ASN A 250 64.83 0.23 -8.31
N ASP A 251 65.10 0.24 -9.62
CA ASP A 251 65.53 -0.90 -10.44
C ASP A 251 64.50 -2.03 -10.65
N GLU A 252 63.28 -1.93 -10.12
CA GLU A 252 62.16 -2.84 -10.42
C GLU A 252 61.15 -2.18 -11.38
N ILE A 253 60.39 -3.01 -12.11
CA ILE A 253 59.32 -2.57 -13.02
C ILE A 253 57.96 -2.99 -12.45
N TYR A 254 57.01 -2.06 -12.41
CA TYR A 254 55.69 -2.28 -11.83
C TYR A 254 54.55 -1.98 -12.79
N TYR A 255 53.42 -2.66 -12.60
CA TYR A 255 52.14 -2.37 -13.22
C TYR A 255 51.14 -1.86 -12.17
N VAL A 256 50.52 -0.72 -12.44
CA VAL A 256 49.51 -0.06 -11.58
C VAL A 256 48.54 0.76 -12.44
N ALA A 257 47.32 0.99 -11.97
CA ALA A 257 46.40 1.92 -12.65
C ALA A 257 46.96 3.34 -12.64
N LYS A 258 46.91 4.02 -13.79
CA LYS A 258 47.48 5.36 -13.98
C LYS A 258 46.97 6.37 -12.96
N ALA A 259 45.67 6.33 -12.67
CA ALA A 259 45.02 7.22 -11.71
C ALA A 259 45.49 7.02 -10.25
N LEU A 260 46.02 5.84 -9.92
CA LEU A 260 46.46 5.48 -8.56
C LEU A 260 47.99 5.49 -8.40
N ALA A 261 48.74 5.66 -9.49
CA ALA A 261 50.19 5.57 -9.51
C ALA A 261 50.87 6.50 -8.50
N SER A 262 50.55 7.80 -8.49
CA SER A 262 51.16 8.75 -7.55
C SER A 262 50.83 8.44 -6.07
N LYS A 263 49.63 7.90 -5.79
CA LYS A 263 49.22 7.47 -4.44
C LYS A 263 49.99 6.23 -3.99
N VAL A 264 50.24 5.28 -4.90
CA VAL A 264 50.88 4.00 -4.59
C VAL A 264 52.42 4.10 -4.57
N LEU A 265 53.00 4.81 -5.54
CA LEU A 265 54.45 4.85 -5.80
C LEU A 265 55.12 6.12 -5.29
N GLY A 266 54.35 7.16 -4.92
CA GLY A 266 54.86 8.50 -4.69
C GLY A 266 55.12 9.25 -5.99
N GLU A 267 55.99 10.27 -5.97
CA GLU A 267 56.26 11.12 -7.13
C GLU A 267 57.50 10.68 -7.96
N ASP A 268 58.32 9.76 -7.43
CA ASP A 268 59.60 9.36 -8.03
C ASP A 268 59.48 8.01 -8.76
N TYR A 269 58.99 8.03 -10.01
CA TYR A 269 58.97 6.89 -10.93
C TYR A 269 59.07 7.32 -12.39
N GLU A 270 59.57 6.44 -13.26
CA GLU A 270 59.65 6.66 -14.72
C GLU A 270 58.58 5.84 -15.42
N VAL A 271 57.70 6.48 -16.21
CA VAL A 271 56.70 5.76 -17.03
C VAL A 271 57.38 5.21 -18.28
N ILE A 272 57.35 3.87 -18.43
CA ILE A 272 57.89 3.15 -19.59
C ILE A 272 56.82 3.05 -20.68
N GLU A 273 55.59 2.71 -20.31
CA GLU A 273 54.51 2.40 -21.25
C GLU A 273 53.14 2.65 -20.61
N GLU A 274 52.16 3.06 -21.41
CA GLU A 274 50.74 3.13 -21.03
C GLU A 274 49.95 2.07 -21.79
N LEU A 275 49.02 1.41 -21.11
CA LEU A 275 48.30 0.22 -21.58
C LEU A 275 46.83 0.32 -21.17
N LYS A 276 45.92 -0.32 -21.92
CA LYS A 276 44.56 -0.57 -21.43
C LYS A 276 44.51 -1.90 -20.68
N GLY A 277 43.60 -2.03 -19.72
CA GLY A 277 43.44 -3.29 -18.96
C GLY A 277 43.18 -4.50 -19.87
N LYS A 278 42.44 -4.33 -20.97
CA LYS A 278 42.23 -5.37 -21.99
C LYS A 278 43.53 -5.89 -22.62
N ASP A 279 44.58 -5.06 -22.68
CA ASP A 279 45.87 -5.44 -23.27
C ASP A 279 46.67 -6.34 -22.31
N LEU A 280 46.28 -6.41 -21.04
CA LEU A 280 46.87 -7.26 -20.01
C LEU A 280 46.16 -8.62 -19.89
N GLU A 281 45.00 -8.83 -20.54
CA GLU A 281 44.22 -10.06 -20.41
C GLU A 281 45.06 -11.30 -20.80
N TYR A 282 44.97 -12.35 -19.99
CA TYR A 282 45.74 -13.60 -20.10
C TYR A 282 47.26 -13.50 -19.91
N VAL A 283 47.82 -12.34 -19.54
CA VAL A 283 49.24 -12.26 -19.15
C VAL A 283 49.46 -13.11 -17.91
N GLU A 284 50.41 -14.05 -17.98
CA GLU A 284 50.70 -15.01 -16.92
C GLU A 284 51.67 -14.45 -15.87
N TYR A 285 51.44 -14.81 -14.62
CA TYR A 285 52.29 -14.45 -13.47
C TYR A 285 52.62 -15.69 -12.63
N GLU A 286 53.65 -15.61 -11.81
CA GLU A 286 54.06 -16.67 -10.88
C GLU A 286 53.12 -16.72 -9.67
N GLN A 287 52.76 -17.92 -9.20
CA GLN A 287 51.94 -18.08 -8.01
C GLN A 287 52.62 -17.40 -6.79
N LEU A 288 51.91 -16.45 -6.17
CA LEU A 288 52.46 -15.63 -5.07
C LEU A 288 52.84 -16.50 -3.86
N MET A 289 51.94 -17.40 -3.45
CA MET A 289 52.10 -18.27 -2.29
C MET A 289 51.86 -19.73 -2.70
N PRO A 290 52.91 -20.48 -3.11
CA PRO A 290 52.78 -21.83 -3.65
C PRO A 290 52.57 -22.88 -2.54
N PHE A 291 51.55 -22.68 -1.69
CA PHE A 291 51.18 -23.59 -0.61
C PHE A 291 50.06 -24.55 -1.00
N VAL A 292 49.29 -24.22 -2.04
CA VAL A 292 48.13 -24.98 -2.49
C VAL A 292 48.24 -25.17 -4.00
N GLU A 293 48.00 -26.39 -4.48
CA GLU A 293 48.01 -26.70 -5.91
C GLU A 293 46.66 -26.34 -6.55
N ALA A 294 46.72 -25.80 -7.77
CA ALA A 294 45.56 -25.53 -8.61
C ALA A 294 45.24 -26.75 -9.50
N ASP A 295 43.98 -27.16 -9.52
CA ASP A 295 43.47 -28.28 -10.34
C ASP A 295 43.06 -27.86 -11.76
N LYS A 296 43.06 -26.55 -12.04
CA LYS A 296 42.73 -25.93 -13.33
C LYS A 296 43.76 -24.87 -13.73
N LYS A 297 43.62 -24.29 -14.93
CA LYS A 297 44.45 -23.16 -15.38
C LYS A 297 44.23 -21.96 -14.45
N ALA A 298 45.32 -21.38 -13.97
CA ALA A 298 45.32 -20.25 -13.04
C ALA A 298 46.54 -19.34 -13.27
N PHE A 299 46.64 -18.29 -12.47
CA PHE A 299 47.75 -17.34 -12.41
C PHE A 299 47.95 -16.53 -13.70
N PHE A 300 46.85 -15.97 -14.20
CA PHE A 300 46.84 -15.04 -15.31
C PHE A 300 45.91 -13.85 -15.02
N VAL A 301 46.08 -12.77 -15.78
CA VAL A 301 45.26 -11.56 -15.64
C VAL A 301 43.89 -11.73 -16.31
N THR A 302 42.82 -11.31 -15.63
CA THR A 302 41.40 -11.42 -16.03
C THR A 302 40.72 -10.06 -16.09
N LEU A 303 39.59 -9.96 -16.82
CA LEU A 303 38.82 -8.72 -16.94
C LEU A 303 37.56 -8.73 -16.05
N GLY A 304 37.45 -7.72 -15.18
CA GLY A 304 36.30 -7.49 -14.31
C GLY A 304 35.78 -6.06 -14.40
N ASP A 305 34.47 -5.90 -14.46
CA ASP A 305 33.77 -4.61 -14.52
C ASP A 305 33.60 -3.94 -13.13
N TYR A 306 33.81 -4.70 -12.06
CA TYR A 306 33.79 -4.24 -10.66
C TYR A 306 35.09 -3.55 -10.21
N VAL A 307 36.14 -3.53 -11.04
CA VAL A 307 37.42 -2.89 -10.70
C VAL A 307 37.27 -1.36 -10.76
N THR A 308 37.66 -0.67 -9.70
CA THR A 308 37.60 0.80 -9.62
C THR A 308 38.99 1.44 -9.53
N THR A 309 39.06 2.75 -9.74
CA THR A 309 40.28 3.57 -9.59
C THR A 309 40.21 4.52 -8.39
N GLU A 310 39.33 4.25 -7.42
CA GLU A 310 39.16 5.10 -6.23
C GLU A 310 40.19 4.76 -5.13
N ASP A 311 40.43 3.46 -4.91
CA ASP A 311 41.33 2.94 -3.88
C ASP A 311 42.16 1.73 -4.36
N GLY A 312 43.19 1.37 -3.58
CA GLY A 312 44.10 0.27 -3.91
C GLY A 312 45.08 0.61 -5.03
N THR A 313 45.25 -0.31 -5.99
CA THR A 313 46.20 -0.19 -7.12
C THR A 313 45.51 -0.25 -8.49
N GLY A 314 44.19 -0.47 -8.52
CA GLY A 314 43.43 -0.79 -9.72
C GLY A 314 43.71 -2.20 -10.28
N ILE A 315 44.48 -3.04 -9.57
CA ILE A 315 44.64 -4.47 -9.85
C ILE A 315 44.18 -5.24 -8.61
N VAL A 316 43.19 -6.11 -8.78
CA VAL A 316 42.54 -6.84 -7.68
C VAL A 316 43.07 -8.27 -7.64
N HIS A 317 43.51 -8.76 -6.48
CA HIS A 317 43.78 -10.18 -6.33
C HIS A 317 42.45 -10.95 -6.29
N THR A 318 42.33 -12.03 -7.05
CA THR A 318 41.09 -12.81 -7.14
C THR A 318 41.23 -14.14 -6.41
N ALA A 319 40.34 -14.40 -5.46
CA ALA A 319 40.22 -15.63 -4.69
C ALA A 319 38.75 -16.10 -4.62
N PRO A 320 38.31 -16.93 -5.59
CA PRO A 320 36.90 -17.34 -5.76
C PRO A 320 36.23 -17.96 -4.53
N ALA A 321 36.99 -18.52 -3.59
CA ALA A 321 36.43 -19.14 -2.39
C ALA A 321 35.95 -18.12 -1.33
N PHE A 322 36.32 -16.84 -1.45
CA PHE A 322 36.15 -15.85 -0.39
C PHE A 322 35.55 -14.50 -0.84
N GLY A 323 35.17 -14.36 -2.12
CA GLY A 323 34.56 -13.14 -2.66
C GLY A 323 33.51 -13.47 -3.72
N GLU A 324 32.37 -12.75 -3.70
CA GLU A 324 31.25 -13.00 -4.63
C GLU A 324 31.61 -12.62 -6.07
N ASP A 325 32.17 -11.42 -6.27
CA ASP A 325 32.65 -10.97 -7.58
C ASP A 325 33.78 -11.88 -8.10
N ASP A 326 34.69 -12.27 -7.21
CA ASP A 326 35.77 -13.22 -7.53
C ASP A 326 35.23 -14.59 -7.95
N TYR A 327 34.18 -15.08 -7.30
CA TYR A 327 33.53 -16.34 -7.64
C TYR A 327 32.84 -16.26 -9.01
N ASN A 328 32.10 -15.19 -9.26
CA ASN A 328 31.42 -14.96 -10.53
C ASN A 328 32.43 -14.85 -11.69
N LEU A 329 33.52 -14.11 -11.49
CA LEU A 329 34.62 -14.04 -12.42
C LEU A 329 35.30 -15.40 -12.62
N GLY A 330 35.48 -16.15 -11.52
CA GLY A 330 36.01 -17.50 -11.55
C GLY A 330 35.16 -18.45 -12.39
N ARG A 331 33.82 -18.34 -12.34
CA ARG A 331 32.94 -19.10 -13.23
C ARG A 331 33.13 -18.70 -14.69
N LYS A 332 33.24 -17.39 -14.98
CA LYS A 332 33.41 -16.86 -16.35
C LYS A 332 34.69 -17.36 -17.03
N TYR A 333 35.81 -17.44 -16.28
CA TYR A 333 37.11 -17.86 -16.80
C TYR A 333 37.49 -19.32 -16.48
N ASP A 334 36.57 -20.08 -15.89
CA ASP A 334 36.80 -21.46 -15.41
C ASP A 334 38.01 -21.59 -14.45
N LEU A 335 38.13 -20.64 -13.51
CA LEU A 335 39.20 -20.61 -12.51
C LEU A 335 39.01 -21.68 -11.42
N PRO A 336 40.10 -22.17 -10.81
CA PRO A 336 40.03 -23.08 -9.66
C PRO A 336 39.52 -22.35 -8.41
N VAL A 337 38.89 -23.09 -7.50
CA VAL A 337 38.39 -22.59 -6.21
C VAL A 337 39.27 -23.13 -5.09
N LEU A 338 40.34 -22.41 -4.77
CA LEU A 338 41.26 -22.80 -3.70
C LEU A 338 40.71 -22.36 -2.34
N GLN A 339 40.46 -23.31 -1.44
CA GLN A 339 39.87 -23.04 -0.12
C GLN A 339 40.68 -23.71 1.00
N PRO A 340 41.89 -23.20 1.33
CA PRO A 340 42.76 -23.74 2.38
C PRO A 340 42.31 -23.31 3.79
N VAL A 341 41.01 -23.10 3.99
CA VAL A 341 40.40 -22.64 5.24
C VAL A 341 39.21 -23.53 5.53
N SER A 342 39.18 -24.13 6.71
CA SER A 342 38.11 -25.00 7.19
C SER A 342 36.86 -24.22 7.63
N GLU A 343 35.76 -24.95 7.87
CA GLU A 343 34.52 -24.40 8.44
C GLU A 343 34.68 -23.79 9.84
N ALA A 344 35.77 -24.10 10.55
CA ALA A 344 36.13 -23.44 11.80
C ALA A 344 36.90 -22.12 11.58
N GLY A 345 37.04 -21.67 10.33
CA GLY A 345 37.80 -20.48 9.95
C GLY A 345 39.32 -20.64 10.11
N LYS A 346 39.83 -21.87 10.17
CA LYS A 346 41.25 -22.16 10.40
C LYS A 346 41.94 -22.65 9.15
N PHE A 347 43.19 -22.26 8.95
CA PHE A 347 44.00 -22.75 7.82
C PHE A 347 44.18 -24.27 7.88
N THR A 348 44.17 -24.93 6.72
CA THR A 348 44.30 -26.40 6.61
C THR A 348 45.61 -26.87 5.98
N THR A 349 46.30 -26.01 5.21
CA THR A 349 47.40 -26.47 4.33
C THR A 349 48.51 -25.43 4.14
N THR A 350 48.51 -24.34 4.92
CA THR A 350 49.52 -23.25 4.85
C THR A 350 50.52 -23.37 6.02
N PRO A 351 51.63 -22.59 6.05
CA PRO A 351 52.51 -22.53 7.22
C PRO A 351 51.82 -22.11 8.54
N TRP A 352 50.58 -21.65 8.46
CA TRP A 352 49.74 -21.23 9.60
C TRP A 352 48.63 -22.24 9.90
N GLU A 353 48.77 -23.50 9.47
CA GLU A 353 47.79 -24.58 9.71
C GLU A 353 47.29 -24.61 11.16
N GLY A 354 45.97 -24.74 11.32
CA GLY A 354 45.30 -24.76 12.62
C GLY A 354 45.05 -23.40 13.27
N LYS A 355 45.67 -22.30 12.79
CA LYS A 355 45.40 -20.93 13.27
C LYS A 355 44.13 -20.37 12.63
N PHE A 356 43.37 -19.58 13.39
CA PHE A 356 42.21 -18.89 12.87
C PHE A 356 42.64 -17.72 11.97
N VAL A 357 42.03 -17.55 10.79
CA VAL A 357 42.53 -16.63 9.76
C VAL A 357 42.51 -15.15 10.15
N MET A 358 41.61 -14.77 11.08
CA MET A 358 41.50 -13.42 11.65
C MET A 358 41.99 -13.38 13.11
N GLU A 359 42.82 -14.34 13.54
CA GLU A 359 43.46 -14.31 14.85
C GLU A 359 44.55 -13.22 14.92
N ASP A 360 44.62 -12.51 16.04
CA ASP A 360 45.57 -11.42 16.24
C ASP A 360 47.02 -11.88 16.00
N GLY A 361 47.70 -11.26 15.03
CA GLY A 361 49.10 -11.53 14.70
C GLY A 361 49.31 -12.47 13.50
N VAL A 362 48.29 -13.19 13.03
CA VAL A 362 48.40 -14.03 11.82
C VAL A 362 48.69 -13.18 10.58
N ASP A 363 48.03 -12.03 10.45
CA ASP A 363 48.31 -11.04 9.41
C ASP A 363 49.78 -10.57 9.42
N VAL A 364 50.36 -10.35 10.60
CA VAL A 364 51.77 -9.99 10.76
C VAL A 364 52.70 -11.12 10.34
N GLU A 365 52.36 -12.38 10.61
CA GLU A 365 53.12 -13.53 10.14
C GLU A 365 53.10 -13.65 8.61
N ILE A 366 51.94 -13.44 7.99
CA ILE A 366 51.78 -13.40 6.52
C ILE A 366 52.65 -12.28 5.91
N ILE A 367 52.61 -11.08 6.50
CA ILE A 367 53.41 -9.93 6.07
C ILE A 367 54.91 -10.21 6.20
N LYS A 368 55.35 -10.85 7.29
CA LYS A 368 56.75 -11.24 7.47
C LYS A 368 57.20 -12.23 6.40
N TRP A 369 56.35 -13.19 6.05
CA TRP A 369 56.64 -14.14 4.98
C TRP A 369 56.75 -13.42 3.63
N LEU A 370 55.78 -12.56 3.28
CA LEU A 370 55.84 -11.76 2.05
C LEU A 370 57.10 -10.91 1.96
N HIS A 371 57.51 -10.28 3.07
CA HIS A 371 58.74 -9.50 3.11
C HIS A 371 59.99 -10.37 2.95
N GLY A 372 60.06 -11.51 3.64
CA GLY A 372 61.19 -12.45 3.55
C GLY A 372 61.40 -13.03 2.15
N GLU A 373 60.32 -13.20 1.39
CA GLU A 373 60.33 -13.69 0.01
C GLU A 373 60.44 -12.57 -1.05
N ASN A 374 60.69 -11.31 -0.65
CA ASN A 374 60.69 -10.12 -1.52
C ASN A 374 59.38 -9.95 -2.34
N LYS A 375 58.24 -10.31 -1.76
CA LYS A 375 56.90 -10.24 -2.37
C LYS A 375 56.03 -9.12 -1.80
N LEU A 376 56.52 -8.37 -0.81
CA LEU A 376 55.82 -7.22 -0.23
C LEU A 376 56.33 -5.92 -0.88
N PHE A 377 55.42 -5.10 -1.43
CA PHE A 377 55.74 -3.74 -1.87
C PHE A 377 55.60 -2.74 -0.71
N SER A 378 54.42 -2.70 -0.10
CA SER A 378 54.15 -1.83 1.05
C SER A 378 53.12 -2.47 1.99
N LYS A 379 53.07 -1.96 3.21
CA LYS A 379 52.03 -2.28 4.20
C LYS A 379 51.55 -1.01 4.87
N GLU A 380 50.27 -0.95 5.16
CA GLU A 380 49.62 0.16 5.87
C GLU A 380 48.58 -0.39 6.84
N LYS A 381 48.34 0.33 7.95
CA LYS A 381 47.28 -0.03 8.89
C LYS A 381 46.09 0.89 8.69
N VAL A 382 44.98 0.33 8.19
CA VAL A 382 43.78 1.09 7.81
C VAL A 382 42.62 0.73 8.73
N ALA A 383 41.89 1.75 9.19
CA ALA A 383 40.64 1.58 9.94
C ALA A 383 39.47 1.49 8.95
N HIS A 384 38.63 0.46 9.07
CA HIS A 384 37.41 0.34 8.29
C HIS A 384 36.34 -0.45 9.05
N ASN A 385 35.09 -0.35 8.61
CA ASN A 385 33.99 -1.12 9.16
C ASN A 385 34.01 -2.56 8.62
N TYR A 386 34.16 -3.54 9.51
CA TYR A 386 34.19 -4.96 9.17
C TYR A 386 33.03 -5.71 9.85
N PRO A 387 32.39 -6.65 9.14
CA PRO A 387 31.26 -7.39 9.68
C PRO A 387 31.67 -8.41 10.75
N HIS A 388 31.02 -8.36 11.91
CA HIS A 388 31.14 -9.37 12.97
C HIS A 388 29.80 -10.07 13.18
N CYS A 389 29.82 -11.28 13.73
CA CYS A 389 28.61 -12.00 14.09
C CYS A 389 27.83 -11.22 15.16
N TRP A 390 26.57 -10.87 14.88
CA TRP A 390 25.72 -10.15 15.82
C TRP A 390 25.52 -10.88 17.16
N ARG A 391 25.62 -12.22 17.16
CA ARG A 391 25.48 -13.06 18.37
C ARG A 391 26.78 -13.14 19.16
N CYS A 392 27.83 -13.68 18.53
CA CYS A 392 29.05 -14.07 19.23
C CYS A 392 30.22 -13.09 19.07
N GLN A 393 30.02 -12.03 18.28
CA GLN A 393 30.97 -10.94 18.04
C GLN A 393 32.26 -11.37 17.30
N THR A 394 32.33 -12.60 16.79
CA THR A 394 33.44 -13.12 15.98
C THR A 394 33.46 -12.47 14.59
N PRO A 395 34.61 -12.06 14.03
CA PRO A 395 34.71 -11.57 12.65
C PRO A 395 34.11 -12.58 11.67
N LEU A 396 33.29 -12.11 10.73
CA LEU A 396 32.72 -12.97 9.70
C LEU A 396 33.70 -13.16 8.54
N LEU A 397 33.61 -14.32 7.91
CA LEU A 397 34.35 -14.61 6.68
C LEU A 397 33.33 -14.70 5.54
N TYR A 398 33.60 -14.08 4.40
CA TYR A 398 32.90 -14.48 3.18
C TYR A 398 33.46 -15.85 2.80
N TYR A 399 32.59 -16.84 2.66
CA TYR A 399 33.01 -18.23 2.57
C TYR A 399 32.16 -18.97 1.54
N ALA A 400 32.82 -19.69 0.64
CA ALA A 400 32.19 -20.56 -0.32
C ALA A 400 31.60 -21.80 0.36
N LYS A 401 30.29 -21.99 0.19
CA LYS A 401 29.57 -23.22 0.56
C LYS A 401 28.94 -23.83 -0.68
N PRO A 402 29.00 -25.16 -0.88
CA PRO A 402 28.23 -25.82 -1.93
C PRO A 402 26.75 -25.45 -1.85
N SER A 403 26.15 -25.16 -2.99
CA SER A 403 24.73 -24.84 -3.13
C SER A 403 24.26 -25.23 -4.52
N TRP A 404 22.97 -25.52 -4.63
CA TRP A 404 22.30 -25.71 -5.90
C TRP A 404 21.71 -24.40 -6.38
N TYR A 405 21.78 -24.19 -7.69
CA TYR A 405 21.31 -22.99 -8.37
C TYR A 405 20.41 -23.35 -9.54
N ILE A 406 19.44 -22.46 -9.81
CA ILE A 406 18.73 -22.41 -11.09
C ILE A 406 19.30 -21.23 -11.89
N GLU A 407 19.78 -21.50 -13.09
CA GLU A 407 20.41 -20.52 -13.99
C GLU A 407 19.38 -19.57 -14.63
N MET A 408 18.72 -18.76 -13.80
CA MET A 408 17.66 -17.83 -14.20
C MET A 408 18.14 -16.75 -15.16
N THR A 409 19.45 -16.48 -15.21
CA THR A 409 20.06 -15.55 -16.16
C THR A 409 19.79 -15.93 -17.63
N LYS A 410 19.65 -17.23 -17.94
CA LYS A 410 19.22 -17.72 -19.28
C LYS A 410 17.82 -17.24 -19.68
N LEU A 411 16.96 -16.91 -18.73
CA LEU A 411 15.57 -16.47 -18.95
C LEU A 411 15.40 -14.94 -18.82
N LYS A 412 16.48 -14.20 -18.56
CA LYS A 412 16.42 -12.77 -18.24
C LYS A 412 15.60 -11.95 -19.25
N ASP A 413 15.88 -12.09 -20.54
CA ASP A 413 15.20 -11.32 -21.58
C ASP A 413 13.71 -11.66 -21.66
N GLN A 414 13.36 -12.94 -21.50
CA GLN A 414 11.95 -13.37 -21.49
C GLN A 414 11.22 -12.88 -20.24
N LEU A 415 11.88 -12.86 -19.08
CA LEU A 415 11.29 -12.31 -17.84
C LEU A 415 10.98 -10.82 -17.99
N ILE A 416 11.91 -10.05 -18.58
CA ILE A 416 11.71 -8.63 -18.87
C ILE A 416 10.57 -8.44 -19.89
N ALA A 417 10.52 -9.26 -20.95
CA ALA A 417 9.45 -9.21 -21.94
C ALA A 417 8.08 -9.55 -21.32
N ASN A 418 8.00 -10.58 -20.49
CA ASN A 418 6.77 -10.96 -19.79
C ASN A 418 6.34 -9.88 -18.79
N ASN A 419 7.26 -9.27 -18.04
CA ASN A 419 6.94 -8.16 -17.14
C ASN A 419 6.32 -6.96 -17.87
N LYS A 420 6.76 -6.66 -19.10
CA LYS A 420 6.19 -5.58 -19.93
C LYS A 420 4.74 -5.84 -20.36
N THR A 421 4.26 -7.08 -20.28
CA THR A 421 2.85 -7.42 -20.58
C THR A 421 1.92 -7.25 -19.38
N VAL A 422 2.47 -6.98 -18.19
CA VAL A 422 1.72 -6.87 -16.94
C VAL A 422 1.32 -5.43 -16.68
N GLU A 423 0.07 -5.22 -16.30
CA GLU A 423 -0.45 -3.94 -15.83
C GLU A 423 -0.18 -3.78 -14.32
N TRP A 424 0.75 -2.90 -13.97
CA TRP A 424 1.12 -2.63 -12.58
C TRP A 424 0.42 -1.40 -12.02
N TYR A 425 -0.07 -1.51 -10.80
CA TYR A 425 -0.71 -0.43 -10.06
C TYR A 425 0.05 -0.19 -8.76
N PRO A 426 0.91 0.86 -8.71
CA PRO A 426 1.13 1.90 -9.71
C PRO A 426 2.20 1.49 -10.74
N GLY A 427 2.14 2.06 -11.94
CA GLY A 427 3.01 1.67 -13.07
C GLY A 427 4.52 1.73 -12.76
N PHE A 428 4.97 2.72 -11.98
CA PHE A 428 6.39 2.90 -11.64
C PHE A 428 6.98 1.72 -10.83
N VAL A 429 6.15 0.91 -10.15
CA VAL A 429 6.64 -0.27 -9.43
C VAL A 429 7.07 -1.35 -10.43
N GLY A 430 6.28 -1.58 -11.47
CA GLY A 430 6.57 -2.55 -12.54
C GLY A 430 7.74 -2.12 -13.42
N GLU A 431 7.74 -0.87 -13.86
CA GLU A 431 8.79 -0.31 -14.74
C GLU A 431 10.09 -0.05 -13.99
N GLY A 432 10.02 0.55 -12.80
CA GLY A 432 11.18 0.94 -12.01
C GLY A 432 11.66 -0.16 -11.07
N ARG A 433 11.01 -0.31 -9.91
CA ARG A 433 11.52 -1.17 -8.82
C ARG A 433 11.68 -2.62 -9.24
N PHE A 434 10.69 -3.18 -9.95
CA PHE A 434 10.70 -4.57 -10.39
C PHE A 434 11.51 -4.73 -11.69
N GLY A 435 11.24 -3.91 -12.71
CA GLY A 435 11.96 -3.89 -13.99
C GLY A 435 13.48 -3.75 -13.86
N ASN A 436 13.96 -2.71 -13.18
CA ASN A 436 15.42 -2.46 -13.00
C ASN A 436 16.13 -3.61 -12.28
N TRP A 437 15.41 -4.40 -11.49
CA TRP A 437 15.99 -5.55 -10.81
C TRP A 437 16.07 -6.79 -11.68
N LEU A 438 15.09 -7.00 -12.56
CA LEU A 438 15.19 -8.03 -13.60
C LEU A 438 16.35 -7.73 -14.58
N GLU A 439 16.67 -6.47 -14.81
CA GLU A 439 17.85 -6.07 -15.61
C GLU A 439 19.19 -6.45 -14.96
N ASN A 440 19.22 -6.69 -13.66
CA ASN A 440 20.41 -7.10 -12.91
C ASN A 440 20.22 -8.50 -12.28
N LEU A 441 19.41 -9.34 -12.94
CA LEU A 441 19.07 -10.67 -12.46
C LEU A 441 20.30 -11.57 -12.30
N ASN A 442 20.41 -12.23 -11.15
CA ASN A 442 21.39 -13.27 -10.85
C ASN A 442 20.71 -14.66 -10.84
N ASP A 443 21.53 -15.71 -10.91
CA ASP A 443 21.05 -17.09 -10.77
C ASP A 443 20.45 -17.31 -9.37
N TRP A 444 19.38 -18.10 -9.30
CA TRP A 444 18.64 -18.31 -8.06
C TRP A 444 19.25 -19.46 -7.27
N ALA A 445 19.90 -19.16 -6.14
CA ALA A 445 20.34 -20.16 -5.17
C ALA A 445 19.12 -20.86 -4.55
N ILE A 446 18.81 -22.07 -5.01
CA ILE A 446 17.56 -22.78 -4.68
C ILE A 446 17.68 -23.63 -3.42
N SER A 447 18.85 -24.20 -3.13
CA SER A 447 18.99 -25.09 -1.97
C SER A 447 19.12 -24.34 -0.64
N ARG A 448 18.64 -24.96 0.43
CA ARG A 448 18.77 -24.54 1.83
C ARG A 448 19.21 -25.73 2.67
N SER A 449 20.29 -25.57 3.43
CA SER A 449 20.74 -26.59 4.39
C SER A 449 19.91 -26.51 5.69
N ARG A 450 18.63 -26.86 5.59
CA ARG A 450 17.59 -26.83 6.65
C ARG A 450 16.77 -28.13 6.64
N TYR A 451 15.78 -28.27 7.53
CA TYR A 451 15.13 -29.55 7.81
C TYR A 451 13.65 -29.59 7.40
N TRP A 452 12.93 -28.48 7.56
CA TRP A 452 11.50 -28.35 7.27
C TRP A 452 11.25 -27.55 5.97
N GLY A 453 10.95 -28.26 4.90
CA GLY A 453 10.64 -27.71 3.59
C GLY A 453 10.55 -28.81 2.54
N THR A 454 10.11 -28.43 1.33
CA THR A 454 10.10 -29.35 0.19
C THR A 454 11.53 -29.85 -0.10
N PRO A 455 11.78 -31.16 -0.03
CA PRO A 455 13.14 -31.67 -0.25
C PRO A 455 13.60 -31.50 -1.69
N LEU A 456 14.88 -31.16 -1.90
CA LEU A 456 15.44 -31.11 -3.24
C LEU A 456 15.51 -32.54 -3.81
N ASN A 457 14.84 -32.76 -4.94
CA ASN A 457 14.59 -34.06 -5.56
C ASN A 457 15.75 -34.57 -6.42
N VAL A 458 16.99 -34.46 -5.91
CA VAL A 458 18.20 -34.91 -6.61
C VAL A 458 18.89 -36.03 -5.83
N TRP A 459 19.15 -37.14 -6.49
CA TRP A 459 19.96 -38.26 -6.01
C TRP A 459 21.34 -38.21 -6.63
N LYS A 460 22.37 -38.43 -5.81
CA LYS A 460 23.79 -38.38 -6.20
C LYS A 460 24.46 -39.72 -5.89
N CYS A 461 25.23 -40.22 -6.84
CA CYS A 461 26.12 -41.36 -6.67
C CYS A 461 27.54 -40.90 -6.33
N GLU A 462 28.32 -41.73 -5.63
CA GLU A 462 29.74 -41.48 -5.38
C GLU A 462 30.56 -41.34 -6.68
N CYS A 463 30.13 -41.96 -7.78
CA CYS A 463 30.79 -41.81 -9.09
C CYS A 463 30.52 -40.46 -9.77
N GLY A 464 29.77 -39.56 -9.12
CA GLY A 464 29.42 -38.23 -9.63
C GLY A 464 28.16 -38.20 -10.50
N HIS A 465 27.54 -39.34 -10.79
CA HIS A 465 26.25 -39.37 -11.50
C HIS A 465 25.14 -38.76 -10.62
N LYS A 466 24.27 -37.99 -11.25
CA LYS A 466 23.15 -37.27 -10.63
C LYS A 466 21.88 -37.58 -11.39
N GLU A 467 20.79 -37.77 -10.68
CA GLU A 467 19.47 -38.00 -11.26
C GLU A 467 18.40 -37.28 -10.43
N SER A 468 17.34 -36.80 -11.08
CA SER A 468 16.15 -36.23 -10.43
C SER A 468 14.90 -37.03 -10.78
N VAL A 469 13.86 -36.92 -9.95
CA VAL A 469 12.54 -37.53 -10.18
C VAL A 469 11.45 -36.48 -10.11
N GLY A 470 10.49 -36.53 -11.05
CA GLY A 470 9.42 -35.55 -11.17
C GLY A 470 8.10 -35.96 -10.54
N SER A 471 7.94 -37.21 -10.08
CA SER A 471 6.70 -37.70 -9.46
C SER A 471 6.94 -38.77 -8.40
N ARG A 472 5.94 -38.99 -7.54
CA ARG A 472 5.89 -40.09 -6.55
C ARG A 472 5.87 -41.45 -7.23
N GLU A 473 5.21 -41.56 -8.37
CA GLU A 473 5.20 -42.79 -9.17
C GLU A 473 6.58 -43.08 -9.78
N GLU A 474 7.28 -42.06 -10.29
CA GLU A 474 8.66 -42.19 -10.78
C GLU A 474 9.62 -42.56 -9.64
N LEU A 475 9.46 -41.95 -8.47
CA LEU A 475 10.20 -42.27 -7.26
C LEU A 475 10.01 -43.75 -6.88
N ALA A 476 8.76 -44.24 -6.85
CA ALA A 476 8.43 -45.63 -6.53
C ALA A 476 9.01 -46.64 -7.52
N ASN A 477 9.01 -46.32 -8.81
CA ASN A 477 9.57 -47.19 -9.83
C ASN A 477 11.11 -47.29 -9.77
N LYS A 478 11.79 -46.28 -9.21
CA LYS A 478 13.26 -46.20 -9.15
C LYS A 478 13.85 -46.63 -7.80
N ALA A 479 13.05 -46.58 -6.74
CA ALA A 479 13.48 -46.93 -5.39
C ALA A 479 13.96 -48.38 -5.29
N ILE A 480 14.99 -48.60 -4.47
CA ILE A 480 15.41 -49.93 -4.04
C ILE A 480 14.43 -50.44 -2.97
N GLU A 481 13.98 -49.53 -2.11
CA GLU A 481 12.98 -49.77 -1.08
C GLU A 481 11.58 -49.91 -1.67
N ASP A 482 10.76 -50.77 -1.06
CA ASP A 482 9.34 -50.92 -1.44
C ASP A 482 8.52 -49.74 -0.90
N ILE A 483 8.07 -48.87 -1.80
CA ILE A 483 7.34 -47.65 -1.47
C ILE A 483 6.02 -47.55 -2.21
N ASP A 484 4.95 -47.20 -1.49
CA ASP A 484 3.65 -46.90 -2.08
C ASP A 484 3.58 -45.42 -2.46
N PRO A 485 3.47 -45.06 -3.76
CA PRO A 485 3.40 -43.66 -4.19
C PRO A 485 2.20 -42.90 -3.62
N LYS A 486 1.16 -43.59 -3.13
CA LYS A 486 -0.04 -42.94 -2.57
C LYS A 486 0.11 -42.52 -1.11
N THR A 487 0.94 -43.22 -0.33
CA THR A 487 1.04 -43.02 1.12
C THR A 487 2.41 -42.53 1.59
N ILE A 488 3.37 -42.41 0.66
CA ILE A 488 4.73 -41.95 0.96
C ILE A 488 4.73 -40.57 1.63
N GLU A 489 5.60 -40.38 2.62
CA GLU A 489 5.91 -39.07 3.21
C GLU A 489 7.15 -38.51 2.51
N LEU A 490 6.97 -37.41 1.77
CA LEU A 490 8.03 -36.81 0.97
C LEU A 490 8.97 -35.91 1.79
N HIS A 491 8.60 -35.56 3.03
CA HIS A 491 9.44 -34.70 3.87
C HIS A 491 10.66 -35.44 4.43
N ARG A 492 11.67 -34.67 4.82
CA ARG A 492 12.75 -35.17 5.67
C ARG A 492 12.19 -35.58 7.06
N PRO A 493 12.78 -36.59 7.73
CA PRO A 493 13.87 -37.43 7.25
C PRO A 493 13.41 -38.59 6.35
N TYR A 494 12.10 -38.86 6.20
CA TYR A 494 11.58 -40.07 5.56
C TYR A 494 12.06 -40.27 4.12
N VAL A 495 12.09 -39.20 3.31
CA VAL A 495 12.59 -39.27 1.93
C VAL A 495 14.10 -39.49 1.83
N ASP A 496 14.86 -39.19 2.90
CA ASP A 496 16.31 -39.36 2.93
C ASP A 496 16.71 -40.84 2.96
N ASP A 497 15.80 -41.73 3.38
CA ASP A 497 16.00 -43.18 3.46
C ASP A 497 15.71 -43.92 2.13
N ILE A 498 15.34 -43.19 1.06
CA ILE A 498 15.02 -43.77 -0.25
C ILE A 498 16.24 -43.70 -1.17
N HIS A 499 16.60 -44.83 -1.76
CA HIS A 499 17.81 -44.98 -2.56
C HIS A 499 17.51 -45.49 -3.97
N PHE A 500 18.35 -45.08 -4.93
CA PHE A 500 18.29 -45.61 -6.29
C PHE A 500 19.51 -46.46 -6.61
N LYS A 501 19.38 -47.31 -7.63
CA LYS A 501 20.52 -47.99 -8.24
C LYS A 501 21.07 -47.15 -9.39
N CYS A 502 22.33 -46.75 -9.29
CA CYS A 502 23.02 -45.93 -10.30
C CYS A 502 23.13 -46.69 -11.63
N ASP A 503 22.67 -46.05 -12.71
CA ASP A 503 22.71 -46.61 -14.07
C ASP A 503 24.14 -46.66 -14.65
N LYS A 504 25.07 -45.84 -14.15
CA LYS A 504 26.46 -45.74 -14.64
C LYS A 504 27.39 -46.76 -14.01
N CYS A 505 27.35 -46.90 -12.69
CA CYS A 505 28.31 -47.73 -11.95
C CYS A 505 27.63 -48.89 -11.20
N GLY A 506 26.31 -48.95 -11.15
CA GLY A 506 25.55 -49.96 -10.41
C GLY A 506 25.54 -49.78 -8.89
N GLY A 507 26.24 -48.76 -8.36
CA GLY A 507 26.26 -48.41 -6.94
C GLY A 507 24.97 -47.75 -6.46
N THR A 508 24.89 -47.45 -5.16
CA THR A 508 23.73 -46.79 -4.56
C THR A 508 23.78 -45.28 -4.81
N MET A 509 22.63 -44.66 -5.08
CA MET A 509 22.46 -43.21 -5.10
C MET A 509 21.63 -42.79 -3.90
N THR A 510 22.07 -41.74 -3.21
CA THR A 510 21.39 -41.16 -2.04
C THR A 510 20.93 -39.74 -2.38
N ARG A 511 19.78 -39.33 -1.84
CA ARG A 511 19.28 -37.96 -2.00
C ARG A 511 20.29 -36.97 -1.41
N VAL A 512 20.46 -35.82 -2.05
CA VAL A 512 21.16 -34.68 -1.46
C VAL A 512 20.37 -34.20 -0.23
N THR A 513 21.02 -33.72 0.83
CA THR A 513 20.31 -33.47 2.11
C THR A 513 19.50 -32.17 2.13
N GLU A 514 19.71 -31.28 1.17
CA GLU A 514 19.11 -29.96 1.13
C GLU A 514 17.58 -30.00 0.90
N VAL A 515 16.90 -29.01 1.46
CA VAL A 515 15.53 -28.63 1.09
C VAL A 515 15.58 -27.41 0.16
N ILE A 516 14.48 -27.05 -0.49
CA ILE A 516 14.46 -25.89 -1.38
C ILE A 516 14.09 -24.59 -0.65
N ASP A 517 14.24 -23.48 -1.35
CA ASP A 517 13.78 -22.15 -0.95
C ASP A 517 12.25 -22.08 -0.91
N CYS A 518 11.66 -21.55 0.16
CA CYS A 518 10.19 -21.44 0.29
C CYS A 518 9.55 -20.48 -0.74
N TRP A 519 10.34 -19.56 -1.31
CA TRP A 519 9.90 -18.76 -2.45
C TRP A 519 9.62 -19.62 -3.70
N PHE A 520 10.29 -20.76 -3.85
CA PHE A 520 9.98 -21.68 -4.95
C PHE A 520 8.68 -22.45 -4.70
N ASP A 521 8.41 -22.84 -3.44
CA ASP A 521 7.12 -23.41 -3.06
C ASP A 521 5.98 -22.43 -3.38
N SER A 522 6.05 -21.21 -2.85
CA SER A 522 5.01 -20.19 -3.07
C SER A 522 4.92 -19.71 -4.53
N GLY A 523 6.03 -19.64 -5.26
CA GLY A 523 6.03 -19.31 -6.69
C GLY A 523 5.49 -20.42 -7.59
N SER A 524 5.48 -21.68 -7.12
CA SER A 524 4.89 -22.82 -7.82
C SER A 524 3.37 -22.90 -7.66
N MET A 525 2.78 -22.08 -6.79
CA MET A 525 1.36 -22.05 -6.44
C MET A 525 0.40 -22.08 -7.64
N PRO A 526 0.63 -21.33 -8.75
CA PRO A 526 -0.27 -21.37 -9.92
C PRO A 526 -0.50 -22.79 -10.45
N PHE A 527 0.50 -23.65 -10.35
CA PHE A 527 0.45 -25.04 -10.82
C PHE A 527 0.13 -26.01 -9.67
N ALA A 528 0.85 -25.87 -8.56
CA ALA A 528 0.84 -26.80 -7.46
C ALA A 528 -0.49 -26.83 -6.69
N GLN A 529 -1.22 -25.70 -6.61
CA GLN A 529 -2.55 -25.67 -5.98
C GLN A 529 -3.60 -26.53 -6.69
N HIS A 530 -3.31 -26.92 -7.94
CA HIS A 530 -4.17 -27.71 -8.82
C HIS A 530 -3.58 -29.10 -9.11
N HIS A 531 -2.49 -29.47 -8.44
CA HIS A 531 -1.76 -30.72 -8.68
C HIS A 531 -1.32 -30.87 -10.16
N TYR A 532 -1.07 -29.75 -10.85
CA TYR A 532 -0.60 -29.74 -12.23
C TYR A 532 0.83 -30.32 -12.30
N PRO A 533 1.18 -31.15 -13.30
CA PRO A 533 0.39 -31.53 -14.47
C PRO A 533 -0.39 -32.85 -14.30
N PHE A 534 -0.40 -33.43 -13.10
CA PHE A 534 -1.01 -34.74 -12.83
C PHE A 534 -2.54 -34.66 -12.88
N GLU A 535 -3.09 -33.54 -12.42
CA GLU A 535 -4.51 -33.21 -12.47
C GLU A 535 -4.71 -31.81 -13.07
N ASN A 536 -5.95 -31.51 -13.46
CA ASN A 536 -6.39 -30.18 -13.94
C ASN A 536 -5.59 -29.59 -15.12
N LYS A 537 -4.91 -30.44 -15.89
CA LYS A 537 -4.11 -30.02 -17.03
C LYS A 537 -4.97 -29.54 -18.21
N GLU A 538 -6.09 -30.21 -18.46
CA GLU A 538 -6.96 -29.93 -19.62
C GLU A 538 -7.74 -28.61 -19.48
N ASN A 539 -8.02 -28.17 -18.24
CA ASN A 539 -8.73 -26.93 -17.93
C ASN A 539 -7.79 -25.82 -17.40
N PHE A 540 -6.46 -25.97 -17.52
CA PHE A 540 -5.51 -25.02 -16.94
C PHE A 540 -5.62 -23.60 -17.53
N ASP A 541 -6.04 -23.47 -18.79
CA ASP A 541 -6.26 -22.16 -19.44
C ASP A 541 -7.40 -21.34 -18.79
N GLU A 542 -8.29 -21.98 -18.02
CA GLU A 542 -9.32 -21.31 -17.22
C GLU A 542 -8.83 -20.92 -15.81
N LEU A 543 -7.69 -21.48 -15.40
CA LEU A 543 -7.06 -21.31 -14.10
C LEU A 543 -5.83 -20.39 -14.16
N PHE A 544 -5.33 -20.10 -15.37
CA PHE A 544 -4.10 -19.34 -15.61
C PHE A 544 -4.19 -18.56 -16.94
N PRO A 545 -3.59 -17.36 -17.05
CA PRO A 545 -2.94 -16.59 -15.98
C PRO A 545 -3.96 -15.85 -15.11
N ALA A 546 -3.56 -15.50 -13.89
CA ALA A 546 -4.41 -14.72 -12.98
C ALA A 546 -4.79 -13.37 -13.58
N ASP A 547 -6.05 -12.98 -13.47
CA ASP A 547 -6.53 -11.66 -13.85
C ASP A 547 -6.09 -10.58 -12.87
N PHE A 548 -5.85 -10.96 -11.61
CA PHE A 548 -5.51 -10.04 -10.53
C PHE A 548 -4.78 -10.73 -9.37
N ILE A 549 -3.72 -10.07 -8.89
CA ILE A 549 -3.09 -10.34 -7.60
C ILE A 549 -2.85 -9.03 -6.85
N CYS A 550 -2.76 -9.09 -5.52
CA CYS A 550 -2.47 -7.91 -4.69
C CYS A 550 -1.66 -8.29 -3.46
N GLU A 551 -0.46 -7.73 -3.30
CA GLU A 551 0.38 -7.90 -2.11
C GLU A 551 1.24 -6.64 -1.84
N GLY A 552 1.97 -6.66 -0.73
CA GLY A 552 2.87 -5.59 -0.32
C GLY A 552 4.05 -5.35 -1.27
N ILE A 553 4.58 -4.12 -1.26
CA ILE A 553 5.73 -3.69 -2.07
C ILE A 553 6.99 -4.55 -1.88
N ASP A 554 7.15 -5.20 -0.73
CA ASP A 554 8.22 -6.16 -0.44
C ASP A 554 8.17 -7.40 -1.34
N GLN A 555 7.00 -7.77 -1.88
CA GLN A 555 6.85 -8.92 -2.77
C GLN A 555 7.47 -8.73 -4.15
N THR A 556 7.91 -7.52 -4.49
CA THR A 556 8.77 -7.25 -5.67
C THR A 556 10.12 -7.99 -5.63
N ARG A 557 10.49 -8.56 -4.47
CA ARG A 557 11.68 -9.41 -4.29
C ARG A 557 11.35 -10.80 -3.74
N GLY A 558 10.06 -11.11 -3.62
CA GLY A 558 9.56 -12.37 -3.10
C GLY A 558 8.58 -13.00 -4.08
N TRP A 559 7.30 -13.03 -3.71
CA TRP A 559 6.30 -13.80 -4.42
C TRP A 559 6.12 -13.38 -5.89
N PHE A 560 6.06 -12.07 -6.20
CA PHE A 560 5.90 -11.60 -7.58
C PHE A 560 7.01 -12.11 -8.51
N TYR A 561 8.26 -12.06 -8.04
CA TYR A 561 9.38 -12.60 -8.81
C TYR A 561 9.27 -14.12 -8.98
N SER A 562 9.07 -14.86 -7.88
CA SER A 562 9.04 -16.32 -7.93
C SER A 562 7.93 -16.86 -8.85
N LEU A 563 6.74 -16.25 -8.81
CA LEU A 563 5.66 -16.52 -9.74
C LEU A 563 6.12 -16.30 -11.18
N LEU A 564 6.65 -15.10 -11.48
CA LEU A 564 7.06 -14.73 -12.84
C LEU A 564 8.17 -15.65 -13.37
N ALA A 565 9.16 -15.96 -12.53
CA ALA A 565 10.28 -16.83 -12.82
C ALA A 565 9.82 -18.23 -13.23
N ILE A 566 9.02 -18.87 -12.38
CA ILE A 566 8.56 -20.24 -12.59
C ILE A 566 7.58 -20.29 -13.77
N SER A 567 6.64 -19.35 -13.84
CA SER A 567 5.68 -19.28 -14.94
C SER A 567 6.35 -19.07 -16.30
N THR A 568 7.36 -18.19 -16.36
CA THR A 568 8.12 -17.94 -17.58
C THR A 568 8.84 -19.19 -18.05
N PHE A 569 9.43 -19.97 -17.13
CA PHE A 569 10.04 -21.24 -17.49
C PHE A 569 9.01 -22.29 -17.92
N VAL A 570 7.92 -22.44 -17.17
CA VAL A 570 6.94 -23.50 -17.39
C VAL A 570 6.09 -23.26 -18.65
N THR A 571 5.65 -22.02 -18.87
CA THR A 571 4.64 -21.65 -19.88
C THR A 571 5.12 -20.64 -20.91
N GLY A 572 6.26 -19.97 -20.67
CA GLY A 572 6.72 -18.83 -21.48
C GLY A 572 5.98 -17.51 -21.21
N LYS A 573 4.97 -17.48 -20.33
CA LYS A 573 4.10 -16.30 -20.11
C LYS A 573 4.18 -15.77 -18.67
N ALA A 574 3.76 -14.52 -18.48
CA ALA A 574 3.53 -13.96 -17.15
C ALA A 574 2.37 -14.69 -16.43
N PRO A 575 2.46 -14.90 -15.11
CA PRO A 575 1.45 -15.63 -14.33
C PRO A 575 0.24 -14.79 -13.94
N TYR A 576 0.32 -13.48 -14.12
CA TYR A 576 -0.71 -12.51 -13.76
C TYR A 576 -0.80 -11.43 -14.83
N LYS A 577 -2.01 -10.90 -15.03
CA LYS A 577 -2.30 -9.79 -15.96
C LYS A 577 -2.20 -8.44 -15.26
N ARG A 578 -2.71 -8.33 -14.02
CA ARG A 578 -2.71 -7.10 -13.22
C ARG A 578 -2.17 -7.33 -11.81
N VAL A 579 -1.34 -6.39 -11.33
CA VAL A 579 -0.75 -6.42 -9.98
C VAL A 579 -1.05 -5.11 -9.26
N LEU A 580 -1.84 -5.18 -8.19
CA LEU A 580 -2.01 -4.06 -7.26
C LEU A 580 -0.99 -4.18 -6.14
N VAL A 581 -0.16 -3.15 -5.94
CA VAL A 581 0.89 -3.17 -4.94
C VAL A 581 0.58 -2.19 -3.83
N ASN A 582 0.36 -2.69 -2.62
CA ASN A 582 0.18 -1.83 -1.45
C ASN A 582 1.52 -1.51 -0.77
N ASP A 583 1.66 -0.30 -0.25
CA ASP A 583 2.83 0.10 0.53
C ASP A 583 2.63 -0.27 2.02
N LEU A 584 3.60 0.10 2.85
CA LEU A 584 3.66 -0.24 4.26
C LEU A 584 2.63 0.55 5.09
N VAL A 585 2.08 -0.13 6.10
CA VAL A 585 1.36 0.52 7.20
C VAL A 585 2.38 0.95 8.26
N LEU A 586 2.35 2.24 8.59
CA LEU A 586 3.20 2.91 9.56
C LEU A 586 2.35 3.36 10.74
N ASP A 587 2.97 3.62 11.89
CA ASP A 587 2.28 4.31 12.99
C ASP A 587 1.93 5.76 12.62
N LYS A 588 1.14 6.42 13.47
CA LYS A 588 0.70 7.82 13.26
C LYS A 588 1.86 8.81 13.05
N GLU A 589 3.05 8.51 13.56
CA GLU A 589 4.26 9.33 13.43
C GLU A 589 5.09 8.97 12.18
N GLY A 590 4.61 8.02 11.36
CA GLY A 590 5.31 7.56 10.16
C GLY A 590 6.46 6.59 10.43
N LYS A 591 6.52 5.96 11.61
CA LYS A 591 7.54 4.96 11.93
C LYS A 591 7.03 3.55 11.64
N LYS A 592 7.94 2.68 11.19
CA LYS A 592 7.66 1.24 11.02
C LYS A 592 7.18 0.64 12.34
N MET A 593 6.06 -0.07 12.30
CA MET A 593 5.50 -0.78 13.46
C MET A 593 6.35 -2.01 13.81
N SER A 594 6.65 -2.21 15.09
CA SER A 594 7.28 -3.43 15.60
C SER A 594 6.93 -3.71 17.06
N LYS A 595 6.84 -5.00 17.43
CA LYS A 595 6.60 -5.41 18.82
C LYS A 595 7.66 -4.84 19.78
N SER A 596 8.93 -4.79 19.34
CA SER A 596 10.04 -4.23 20.11
C SER A 596 9.91 -2.73 20.40
N ARG A 597 9.18 -1.98 19.57
CA ARG A 597 8.93 -0.54 19.75
C ARG A 597 7.61 -0.26 20.50
N GLY A 598 6.78 -1.28 20.72
CA GLY A 598 5.49 -1.14 21.39
C GLY A 598 4.46 -0.30 20.62
N ASN A 599 4.66 -0.07 19.32
CA ASN A 599 3.81 0.78 18.48
C ASN A 599 2.93 -0.03 17.49
N THR A 600 2.72 -1.33 17.75
CA THR A 600 1.85 -2.19 16.93
C THR A 600 0.40 -2.06 17.37
N VAL A 601 -0.52 -2.17 16.42
CA VAL A 601 -1.97 -2.17 16.68
C VAL A 601 -2.53 -3.58 16.48
N ASN A 602 -3.39 -4.02 17.39
CA ASN A 602 -4.06 -5.31 17.34
C ASN A 602 -5.37 -5.21 16.54
N PRO A 603 -5.52 -5.91 15.39
CA PRO A 603 -6.72 -5.82 14.57
C PRO A 603 -7.98 -6.32 15.28
N PHE A 604 -7.88 -7.33 16.16
CA PHE A 604 -9.04 -7.88 16.87
C PHE A 604 -9.68 -6.88 17.84
N GLU A 605 -8.86 -6.08 18.52
CA GLU A 605 -9.33 -5.01 19.40
C GLU A 605 -10.04 -3.91 18.59
N LEU A 606 -9.54 -3.60 17.40
CA LEU A 606 -10.17 -2.63 16.50
C LEU A 606 -11.53 -3.15 16.00
N PHE A 607 -11.63 -4.42 15.62
CA PHE A 607 -12.91 -5.03 15.21
C PHE A 607 -13.92 -5.02 16.36
N ASP A 608 -13.48 -5.37 17.57
CA ASP A 608 -14.36 -5.40 18.74
C ASP A 608 -14.88 -3.99 19.10
N GLN A 609 -14.04 -2.96 18.99
CA GLN A 609 -14.39 -1.60 19.40
C GLN A 609 -15.11 -0.79 18.31
N TYR A 610 -14.71 -0.92 17.05
CA TYR A 610 -15.15 -0.04 15.96
C TYR A 610 -15.87 -0.76 14.81
N GLY A 611 -15.71 -2.08 14.71
CA GLY A 611 -16.22 -2.89 13.61
C GLY A 611 -15.24 -3.03 12.44
N ALA A 612 -15.38 -4.11 11.68
CA ALA A 612 -14.60 -4.38 10.48
C ALA A 612 -14.86 -3.36 9.37
N ASP A 613 -16.12 -2.94 9.17
CA ASP A 613 -16.47 -1.98 8.11
C ASP A 613 -15.78 -0.63 8.31
N ALA A 614 -15.70 -0.14 9.55
CA ALA A 614 -15.01 1.10 9.88
C ALA A 614 -13.51 1.00 9.56
N LEU A 615 -12.88 -0.12 9.91
CA LEU A 615 -11.46 -0.36 9.66
C LEU A 615 -11.16 -0.49 8.15
N ARG A 616 -11.97 -1.28 7.43
CA ARG A 616 -11.85 -1.45 5.97
C ARG A 616 -11.96 -0.12 5.25
N TRP A 617 -13.01 0.65 5.55
CA TRP A 617 -13.24 1.95 4.93
C TRP A 617 -12.12 2.95 5.25
N TYR A 618 -11.69 3.01 6.51
CA TYR A 618 -10.60 3.91 6.92
C TYR A 618 -9.30 3.63 6.15
N LEU A 619 -8.90 2.35 6.02
CA LEU A 619 -7.68 1.96 5.32
C LEU A 619 -7.72 2.35 3.83
N LEU A 620 -8.90 2.31 3.20
CA LEU A 620 -9.08 2.77 1.83
C LEU A 620 -9.15 4.31 1.73
N TYR A 621 -9.74 4.98 2.73
CA TYR A 621 -10.00 6.43 2.72
C TYR A 621 -8.75 7.29 3.01
N VAL A 622 -7.90 6.84 3.93
CA VAL A 622 -6.80 7.64 4.47
C VAL A 622 -5.72 7.92 3.43
N SER A 623 -5.36 6.92 2.61
CA SER A 623 -4.30 7.04 1.60
C SER A 623 -4.49 6.07 0.43
N PRO A 624 -4.04 6.41 -0.79
CA PRO A 624 -3.92 5.46 -1.89
C PRO A 624 -3.13 4.20 -1.51
N PRO A 625 -3.47 3.02 -2.05
CA PRO A 625 -2.85 1.75 -1.67
C PRO A 625 -1.32 1.76 -1.77
N TRP A 626 -0.78 2.42 -2.79
CA TRP A 626 0.65 2.48 -3.11
C TRP A 626 1.41 3.61 -2.43
N THR A 627 0.82 4.23 -1.41
CA THR A 627 1.49 5.22 -0.57
C THR A 627 1.51 4.72 0.88
N PRO A 628 2.58 4.99 1.65
CA PRO A 628 2.65 4.53 3.03
C PRO A 628 1.47 5.05 3.86
N THR A 629 0.70 4.13 4.43
CA THR A 629 -0.48 4.45 5.24
C THR A 629 -0.05 4.77 6.67
N ARG A 630 -0.31 5.99 7.14
CA ARG A 630 -0.12 6.35 8.56
C ARG A 630 -1.38 6.01 9.34
N PHE A 631 -1.31 4.94 10.12
CA PHE A 631 -2.47 4.47 10.88
C PHE A 631 -2.69 5.31 12.13
N ASP A 632 -3.87 5.92 12.23
CA ASP A 632 -4.32 6.70 13.37
C ASP A 632 -5.76 6.31 13.76
N VAL A 633 -5.93 5.90 15.02
CA VAL A 633 -7.22 5.49 15.57
C VAL A 633 -8.22 6.66 15.59
N ASP A 634 -7.75 7.89 15.75
CA ASP A 634 -8.65 9.05 15.74
C ASP A 634 -9.24 9.31 14.34
N GLY A 635 -8.46 9.08 13.28
CA GLY A 635 -8.97 9.10 11.90
C GLY A 635 -9.99 7.99 11.63
N LEU A 636 -9.83 6.82 12.25
CA LEU A 636 -10.82 5.73 12.18
C LEU A 636 -12.14 6.12 12.85
N LYS A 637 -12.10 6.76 14.03
CA LYS A 637 -13.31 7.28 14.70
C LYS A 637 -14.02 8.34 13.85
N GLU A 638 -13.26 9.20 13.19
CA GLU A 638 -13.81 10.19 12.28
C GLU A 638 -14.59 9.53 11.14
N VAL A 639 -14.01 8.52 10.49
CA VAL A 639 -14.68 7.72 9.45
C VAL A 639 -15.93 7.03 9.99
N GLN A 640 -15.86 6.42 11.18
CA GLN A 640 -17.01 5.77 11.80
C GLN A 640 -18.19 6.74 11.98
N SER A 641 -17.90 7.96 12.42
CA SER A 641 -18.93 9.00 12.60
C SER A 641 -19.44 9.54 11.26
N LYS A 642 -18.53 9.97 10.37
CA LYS A 642 -18.86 10.67 9.11
C LYS A 642 -19.37 9.76 8.00
N PHE A 643 -19.11 8.47 8.02
CA PHE A 643 -19.60 7.55 7.00
C PHE A 643 -20.67 6.62 7.56
N LEU A 644 -20.32 5.72 8.48
CA LEU A 644 -21.27 4.75 9.04
C LEU A 644 -22.39 5.44 9.81
N GLY A 645 -22.06 6.46 10.62
CA GLY A 645 -23.04 7.26 11.34
C GLY A 645 -24.04 7.94 10.41
N THR A 646 -23.56 8.61 9.35
CA THR A 646 -24.42 9.26 8.36
C THR A 646 -25.30 8.24 7.63
N MET A 647 -24.75 7.11 7.18
CA MET A 647 -25.51 6.06 6.51
C MET A 647 -26.65 5.52 7.37
N LYS A 648 -26.37 5.21 8.64
CA LYS A 648 -27.39 4.77 9.60
C LYS A 648 -28.45 5.85 9.82
N ASN A 649 -28.06 7.12 9.91
CA ASN A 649 -28.99 8.23 10.09
C ASN A 649 -29.93 8.41 8.90
N VAL A 650 -29.44 8.31 7.66
CA VAL A 650 -30.28 8.39 6.45
C VAL A 650 -31.27 7.23 6.39
N TYR A 651 -30.81 6.01 6.68
CA TYR A 651 -31.68 4.83 6.75
C TYR A 651 -32.75 4.95 7.85
N ASN A 652 -32.35 5.32 9.07
CA ASN A 652 -33.26 5.48 10.20
C ASN A 652 -34.29 6.60 9.93
N PHE A 653 -33.86 7.69 9.30
CA PHE A 653 -34.76 8.74 8.83
C PHE A 653 -35.79 8.16 7.86
N PHE A 654 -35.35 7.50 6.78
CA PHE A 654 -36.24 6.94 5.77
C PHE A 654 -37.25 5.95 6.37
N THR A 655 -36.77 5.00 7.18
CA THR A 655 -37.63 3.97 7.77
C THR A 655 -38.61 4.53 8.80
N LEU A 656 -38.22 5.55 9.57
CA LEU A 656 -39.12 6.24 10.50
C LEU A 656 -40.35 6.80 9.77
N TYR A 657 -40.15 7.59 8.71
CA TYR A 657 -41.26 8.20 7.99
C TYR A 657 -42.04 7.15 7.18
N ALA A 658 -41.36 6.24 6.48
CA ALA A 658 -42.04 5.20 5.70
C ALA A 658 -42.93 4.31 6.58
N ASN A 659 -42.47 3.95 7.79
CA ASN A 659 -43.27 3.19 8.75
C ASN A 659 -44.41 4.02 9.35
N THR A 660 -44.17 5.30 9.66
CA THR A 660 -45.20 6.21 10.19
C THR A 660 -46.34 6.40 9.20
N ASP A 661 -46.01 6.56 7.92
CA ASP A 661 -46.99 6.71 6.84
C ASP A 661 -47.55 5.35 6.34
N ASN A 662 -47.02 4.22 6.83
CA ASN A 662 -47.31 2.88 6.34
C ASN A 662 -47.12 2.73 4.81
N ILE A 663 -46.07 3.36 4.27
CA ILE A 663 -45.72 3.40 2.86
C ILE A 663 -44.67 2.33 2.54
N ASN A 664 -44.83 1.64 1.42
CA ASN A 664 -43.77 0.85 0.82
C ASN A 664 -43.47 1.43 -0.57
N PRO A 665 -42.28 2.04 -0.80
CA PRO A 665 -41.98 2.67 -2.07
C PRO A 665 -41.85 1.71 -3.25
N SER A 666 -41.84 0.39 -3.05
CA SER A 666 -41.91 -0.59 -4.15
C SER A 666 -43.33 -0.76 -4.72
N GLU A 667 -44.36 -0.21 -4.08
CA GLU A 667 -45.77 -0.36 -4.49
C GLU A 667 -46.24 0.70 -5.51
N PHE A 668 -45.42 1.73 -5.77
CA PHE A 668 -45.69 2.79 -6.73
C PHE A 668 -44.39 3.30 -7.37
N PHE A 669 -44.48 3.95 -8.52
CA PHE A 669 -43.33 4.52 -9.20
C PHE A 669 -43.71 5.85 -9.88
N VAL A 670 -42.96 6.90 -9.59
CA VAL A 670 -43.02 8.18 -10.30
C VAL A 670 -41.87 8.26 -11.31
N GLU A 671 -42.21 8.48 -12.57
CA GLU A 671 -41.27 8.61 -13.68
C GLU A 671 -40.31 9.79 -13.49
N TYR A 672 -39.04 9.64 -13.89
CA TYR A 672 -38.00 10.66 -13.69
C TYR A 672 -38.44 12.06 -14.14
N LYS A 673 -39.06 12.18 -15.32
CA LYS A 673 -39.54 13.44 -15.90
C LYS A 673 -40.61 14.15 -15.06
N ASP A 674 -41.36 13.38 -14.27
CA ASP A 674 -42.47 13.86 -13.44
C ASP A 674 -42.00 14.10 -11.99
N ARG A 675 -40.75 13.76 -11.66
CA ARG A 675 -40.14 14.06 -10.36
C ARG A 675 -39.73 15.53 -10.28
N PRO A 676 -39.88 16.17 -9.11
CA PRO A 676 -39.36 17.51 -8.85
C PRO A 676 -37.87 17.66 -9.17
N GLU A 677 -37.46 18.90 -9.45
CA GLU A 677 -36.08 19.22 -9.82
C GLU A 677 -35.03 18.71 -8.81
N LEU A 678 -35.33 18.80 -7.50
CA LEU A 678 -34.43 18.33 -6.46
C LEU A 678 -34.22 16.79 -6.49
N ASP A 679 -35.25 16.03 -6.85
CA ASP A 679 -35.16 14.57 -7.02
C ASP A 679 -34.37 14.21 -8.28
N ARG A 680 -34.63 14.92 -9.38
CA ARG A 680 -33.90 14.73 -10.64
C ARG A 680 -32.41 15.05 -10.48
N TRP A 681 -32.10 16.13 -9.76
CA TRP A 681 -30.72 16.52 -9.45
C TRP A 681 -29.96 15.44 -8.67
N ILE A 682 -30.53 14.93 -7.57
CA ILE A 682 -29.81 13.93 -6.76
C ILE A 682 -29.61 12.61 -7.51
N LEU A 683 -30.55 12.22 -8.37
CA LEU A 683 -30.43 11.06 -9.24
C LEU A 683 -29.37 11.26 -10.32
N SER A 684 -29.27 12.47 -10.88
CA SER A 684 -28.18 12.86 -11.78
C SER A 684 -26.82 12.70 -11.08
N LYS A 685 -26.64 13.35 -9.92
CA LYS A 685 -25.40 13.26 -9.12
C LYS A 685 -25.04 11.82 -8.79
N PHE A 686 -26.03 11.00 -8.45
CA PHE A 686 -25.81 9.59 -8.13
C PHE A 686 -25.42 8.76 -9.36
N ASN A 687 -25.97 9.04 -10.56
CA ASN A 687 -25.54 8.37 -11.79
C ASN A 687 -24.14 8.82 -12.23
N ASN A 688 -23.79 10.10 -12.05
CA ASN A 688 -22.41 10.59 -12.24
C ASN A 688 -21.45 9.90 -11.27
N LEU A 689 -21.80 9.79 -9.98
CA LEU A 689 -21.01 9.04 -8.99
C LEU A 689 -20.81 7.58 -9.43
N LYS A 690 -21.86 6.87 -9.85
CA LYS A 690 -21.74 5.48 -10.32
C LYS A 690 -20.76 5.35 -11.48
N LYS A 691 -20.81 6.28 -12.45
CA LYS A 691 -19.90 6.32 -13.60
C LYS A 691 -18.46 6.50 -13.15
N GLU A 692 -18.19 7.51 -12.33
CA GLU A 692 -16.82 7.80 -11.89
C GLU A 692 -16.27 6.70 -10.95
N VAL A 693 -17.11 6.08 -10.13
CA VAL A 693 -16.72 4.91 -9.33
C VAL A 693 -16.30 3.74 -10.22
N GLU A 694 -17.05 3.44 -11.28
CA GLU A 694 -16.69 2.39 -12.25
C GLU A 694 -15.34 2.69 -12.91
N GLU A 695 -15.14 3.93 -13.40
CA GLU A 695 -13.88 4.37 -14.01
C GLU A 695 -12.68 4.25 -13.06
N ASN A 696 -12.83 4.60 -11.78
CA ASN A 696 -11.77 4.48 -10.78
C ASN A 696 -11.49 3.01 -10.40
N LEU A 697 -12.52 2.17 -10.29
CA LEU A 697 -12.35 0.76 -9.94
C LEU A 697 -11.69 -0.06 -11.04
N ASP A 698 -11.84 0.32 -12.31
CA ASP A 698 -11.16 -0.32 -13.43
C ASP A 698 -9.63 -0.13 -13.41
N ILE A 699 -9.15 0.92 -12.71
CA ILE A 699 -7.72 1.18 -12.48
C ILE A 699 -7.31 1.05 -11.00
N PHE A 700 -8.13 0.40 -10.18
CA PHE A 700 -7.89 0.18 -8.74
C PHE A 700 -7.67 1.44 -7.89
N GLU A 701 -8.22 2.58 -8.30
CA GLU A 701 -8.23 3.86 -7.55
C GLU A 701 -9.28 3.84 -6.42
N LEU A 702 -9.10 2.91 -5.47
CA LEU A 702 -10.03 2.67 -4.36
C LEU A 702 -10.14 3.86 -3.40
N ASN A 703 -9.06 4.64 -3.24
CA ASN A 703 -9.04 5.80 -2.35
C ASN A 703 -9.98 6.92 -2.83
N LYS A 704 -9.91 7.27 -4.12
CA LYS A 704 -10.81 8.25 -4.73
C LYS A 704 -12.25 7.76 -4.66
N THR A 705 -12.47 6.50 -5.00
CA THR A 705 -13.78 5.83 -4.94
C THR A 705 -14.47 6.02 -3.60
N VAL A 706 -13.84 5.60 -2.49
CA VAL A 706 -14.49 5.70 -1.16
C VAL A 706 -14.66 7.15 -0.69
N ARG A 707 -13.77 8.07 -1.08
CA ARG A 707 -13.90 9.51 -0.77
C ARG A 707 -15.11 10.13 -1.45
N MET A 708 -15.28 9.88 -2.74
CA MET A 708 -16.39 10.41 -3.53
C MET A 708 -17.73 9.88 -3.04
N VAL A 709 -17.80 8.59 -2.70
CA VAL A 709 -19.00 8.00 -2.10
C VAL A 709 -19.33 8.63 -0.75
N GLN A 710 -18.33 8.80 0.13
CA GLN A 710 -18.52 9.44 1.43
C GLN A 710 -18.97 10.90 1.29
N GLU A 711 -18.40 11.63 0.33
CA GLU A 711 -18.78 13.02 0.04
C GLU A 711 -20.23 13.11 -0.46
N PHE A 712 -20.64 12.28 -1.42
CA PHE A 712 -22.01 12.22 -1.88
C PHE A 712 -23.00 11.93 -0.74
N ILE A 713 -22.70 10.93 0.11
CA ILE A 713 -23.55 10.58 1.25
C ILE A 713 -23.73 11.76 2.21
N ASN A 714 -22.63 12.44 2.52
CA ASN A 714 -22.63 13.52 3.50
C ASN A 714 -23.23 14.80 2.92
N GLU A 715 -22.68 15.30 1.82
CA GLU A 715 -22.97 16.63 1.31
C GLU A 715 -24.21 16.66 0.43
N ASP A 716 -24.37 15.70 -0.48
CA ASP A 716 -25.48 15.70 -1.44
C ASP A 716 -26.72 15.04 -0.86
N LEU A 717 -26.60 13.82 -0.33
CA LEU A 717 -27.73 13.04 0.14
C LEU A 717 -28.22 13.52 1.51
N SER A 718 -27.36 13.53 2.53
CA SER A 718 -27.76 13.85 3.91
C SER A 718 -27.96 15.36 4.13
N ASN A 719 -26.91 16.16 3.92
CA ASN A 719 -26.88 17.58 4.27
C ASN A 719 -27.71 18.45 3.33
N TRP A 720 -27.92 18.02 2.09
CA TRP A 720 -28.71 18.76 1.12
C TRP A 720 -30.07 18.09 0.83
N TYR A 721 -30.08 16.99 0.08
CA TYR A 721 -31.31 16.39 -0.43
C TYR A 721 -32.33 16.03 0.66
N ILE A 722 -31.93 15.20 1.64
CA ILE A 722 -32.82 14.76 2.73
C ILE A 722 -33.27 15.96 3.57
N ARG A 723 -32.34 16.85 3.94
CA ARG A 723 -32.66 18.04 4.75
C ARG A 723 -33.69 18.94 4.06
N ARG A 724 -33.53 19.20 2.77
CA ARG A 724 -34.42 20.03 1.96
C ARG A 724 -35.76 19.34 1.67
N SER A 725 -35.75 18.01 1.59
CA SER A 725 -36.95 17.23 1.31
C SER A 725 -37.77 16.87 2.55
N ARG A 726 -37.32 17.17 3.79
CA ARG A 726 -38.03 16.79 5.03
C ARG A 726 -39.51 17.16 5.00
N ARG A 727 -39.86 18.40 4.60
CA ARG A 727 -41.26 18.85 4.54
C ARG A 727 -42.15 17.95 3.67
N ARG A 728 -41.58 17.35 2.62
CA ARG A 728 -42.27 16.44 1.70
C ARG A 728 -42.58 15.10 2.37
N PHE A 729 -41.69 14.61 3.25
CA PHE A 729 -41.96 13.45 4.11
C PHE A 729 -43.05 13.74 5.17
N TRP A 730 -43.12 14.98 5.67
CA TRP A 730 -44.11 15.40 6.68
C TRP A 730 -45.52 15.66 6.12
N ALA A 731 -45.69 15.83 4.81
CA ALA A 731 -46.99 16.12 4.21
C ALA A 731 -48.01 15.04 4.58
N THR A 732 -49.19 15.40 5.05
CA THR A 732 -50.17 14.42 5.57
C THR A 732 -50.79 13.55 4.47
N GLU A 733 -50.93 14.09 3.26
CA GLU A 733 -51.50 13.39 2.11
C GLU A 733 -50.43 12.73 1.24
N LEU A 734 -50.75 11.55 0.69
CA LEU A 734 -49.88 10.83 -0.25
C LEU A 734 -49.99 11.40 -1.67
N THR A 735 -49.48 12.61 -1.86
CA THR A 735 -49.40 13.30 -3.16
C THR A 735 -48.33 12.68 -4.07
N GLU A 736 -48.37 12.99 -5.37
CA GLU A 736 -47.30 12.59 -6.30
C GLU A 736 -45.92 13.10 -5.87
N ASP A 737 -45.86 14.30 -5.28
CA ASP A 737 -44.63 14.86 -4.71
C ASP A 737 -44.09 14.00 -3.55
N LYS A 738 -44.97 13.59 -2.62
CA LYS A 738 -44.60 12.70 -1.50
C LYS A 738 -44.19 11.31 -2.01
N LYS A 739 -44.84 10.77 -3.04
CA LYS A 739 -44.40 9.51 -3.68
C LYS A 739 -43.02 9.66 -4.31
N SER A 740 -42.75 10.78 -4.99
CA SER A 740 -41.47 11.05 -5.67
C SER A 740 -40.28 11.02 -4.70
N VAL A 741 -40.41 11.65 -3.52
CA VAL A 741 -39.33 11.66 -2.52
C VAL A 741 -39.06 10.28 -1.94
N TYR A 742 -40.12 9.48 -1.71
CA TYR A 742 -40.00 8.11 -1.23
C TYR A 742 -39.36 7.18 -2.27
N ASN A 743 -39.79 7.26 -3.53
CA ASN A 743 -39.17 6.48 -4.62
C ASN A 743 -37.70 6.83 -4.77
N THR A 744 -37.36 8.12 -4.83
CA THR A 744 -35.98 8.59 -5.02
C THR A 744 -35.07 8.17 -3.88
N THR A 745 -35.52 8.33 -2.63
CA THR A 745 -34.71 7.94 -1.45
C THR A 745 -34.52 6.43 -1.37
N TYR A 746 -35.58 5.65 -1.66
CA TYR A 746 -35.50 4.18 -1.66
C TYR A 746 -34.58 3.66 -2.77
N GLU A 747 -34.66 4.23 -3.96
CA GLU A 747 -33.80 3.92 -5.11
C GLU A 747 -32.33 4.16 -4.78
N ILE A 748 -32.00 5.37 -4.27
CA ILE A 748 -30.63 5.72 -3.88
C ILE A 748 -30.14 4.80 -2.76
N LEU A 749 -30.91 4.61 -1.67
CA LEU A 749 -30.48 3.76 -0.56
C LEU A 749 -30.19 2.32 -1.01
N THR A 750 -31.06 1.75 -1.85
CA THR A 750 -30.91 0.38 -2.33
C THR A 750 -29.69 0.22 -3.23
N GLU A 751 -29.50 1.12 -4.20
CA GLU A 751 -28.36 1.10 -5.11
C GLU A 751 -27.05 1.45 -4.39
N LEU A 752 -27.09 2.37 -3.42
CA LEU A 752 -25.93 2.75 -2.61
C LEU A 752 -25.43 1.57 -1.77
N CYS A 753 -26.32 0.75 -1.21
CA CYS A 753 -25.91 -0.48 -0.54
C CYS A 753 -25.11 -1.40 -1.47
N LYS A 754 -25.56 -1.55 -2.73
CA LYS A 754 -24.83 -2.35 -3.73
C LYS A 754 -23.48 -1.71 -4.08
N LEU A 755 -23.42 -0.38 -4.17
CA LEU A 755 -22.21 0.37 -4.47
C LEU A 755 -21.14 0.21 -3.38
N ILE A 756 -21.54 0.23 -2.10
CA ILE A 756 -20.60 0.12 -0.97
C ILE A 756 -20.32 -1.31 -0.52
N ALA A 757 -21.11 -2.29 -0.97
CA ALA A 757 -20.99 -3.70 -0.55
C ALA A 757 -19.57 -4.30 -0.70
N PRO A 758 -18.77 -3.96 -1.73
CA PRO A 758 -17.39 -4.44 -1.78
C PRO A 758 -16.47 -3.90 -0.68
N PHE A 759 -16.75 -2.73 -0.12
CA PHE A 759 -15.88 -2.03 0.83
C PHE A 759 -16.32 -2.21 2.28
N THR A 760 -17.63 -2.14 2.52
CA THR A 760 -18.27 -2.27 3.84
C THR A 760 -19.39 -3.32 3.78
N PRO A 761 -19.02 -4.62 3.75
CA PRO A 761 -19.98 -5.69 3.49
C PRO A 761 -21.04 -5.82 4.59
N PHE A 762 -20.75 -5.53 5.85
CA PHE A 762 -21.70 -5.76 6.95
C PHE A 762 -22.88 -4.78 6.93
N ILE A 763 -22.60 -3.48 6.90
CA ILE A 763 -23.64 -2.44 6.91
C ILE A 763 -24.45 -2.44 5.61
N ALA A 764 -23.80 -2.74 4.48
CA ALA A 764 -24.45 -2.87 3.19
C ALA A 764 -25.47 -4.01 3.21
N GLU A 765 -25.07 -5.17 3.74
CA GLU A 765 -25.93 -6.35 3.86
C GLU A 765 -27.14 -6.09 4.75
N GLU A 766 -26.90 -5.52 5.93
CA GLU A 766 -27.96 -5.26 6.90
C GLU A 766 -29.02 -4.29 6.35
N ILE A 767 -28.59 -3.14 5.82
CA ILE A 767 -29.52 -2.14 5.26
C ILE A 767 -30.24 -2.71 4.05
N TYR A 768 -29.52 -3.33 3.11
CA TYR A 768 -30.10 -3.86 1.87
C TYR A 768 -31.18 -4.91 2.14
N ARG A 769 -30.89 -5.89 3.02
CA ARG A 769 -31.86 -6.93 3.37
C ARG A 769 -33.08 -6.36 4.08
N ASN A 770 -32.88 -5.38 4.97
CA ASN A 770 -33.99 -4.75 5.67
C ASN A 770 -34.85 -3.85 4.75
N LEU A 771 -34.28 -3.31 3.66
CA LEU A 771 -35.02 -2.55 2.65
C LEU A 771 -35.79 -3.44 1.67
N THR A 772 -35.14 -4.50 1.19
CA THR A 772 -35.61 -5.24 0.00
C THR A 772 -36.21 -6.60 0.33
N ASN A 773 -35.89 -7.18 1.49
CA ASN A 773 -36.12 -8.59 1.84
C ASN A 773 -35.45 -9.60 0.89
N GLU A 774 -34.54 -9.15 0.03
CA GLU A 774 -33.72 -10.03 -0.81
C GLU A 774 -32.73 -10.84 0.03
N THR A 775 -32.16 -11.89 -0.55
CA THR A 775 -31.30 -12.83 0.18
C THR A 775 -30.01 -12.17 0.71
N SER A 776 -29.29 -11.44 -0.14
CA SER A 776 -28.05 -10.74 0.25
C SER A 776 -27.70 -9.69 -0.80
N VAL A 777 -27.06 -8.60 -0.38
CA VAL A 777 -26.53 -7.57 -1.30
C VAL A 777 -25.42 -8.12 -2.18
N HIS A 778 -24.66 -9.12 -1.69
CA HIS A 778 -23.55 -9.74 -2.41
C HIS A 778 -24.01 -10.64 -3.56
N LEU A 779 -25.31 -10.94 -3.63
CA LEU A 779 -25.95 -11.62 -4.76
C LEU A 779 -26.63 -10.63 -5.72
N ALA A 780 -26.61 -9.33 -5.44
CA ALA A 780 -27.11 -8.31 -6.37
C ALA A 780 -26.10 -8.04 -7.50
N THR A 781 -26.59 -7.46 -8.60
CA THR A 781 -25.72 -6.91 -9.65
C THR A 781 -25.19 -5.55 -9.22
N TYR A 782 -23.90 -5.27 -9.49
CA TYR A 782 -23.28 -3.99 -9.19
C TYR A 782 -23.99 -2.86 -9.95
N PRO A 783 -24.28 -1.71 -9.31
CA PRO A 783 -25.12 -0.68 -9.90
C PRO A 783 -24.37 0.03 -11.04
N LYS A 784 -25.01 0.14 -12.22
CA LYS A 784 -24.47 0.84 -13.39
C LYS A 784 -25.08 2.23 -13.54
N ALA A 785 -24.29 3.17 -14.06
CA ALA A 785 -24.77 4.51 -14.39
C ALA A 785 -25.79 4.44 -15.54
N ASN A 786 -26.93 5.10 -15.38
CA ASN A 786 -27.80 5.42 -16.48
C ASN A 786 -27.42 6.81 -17.01
N LEU A 787 -26.75 6.83 -18.16
CA LEU A 787 -26.22 8.07 -18.75
C LEU A 787 -27.32 9.05 -19.17
N ASP A 788 -28.52 8.58 -19.46
CA ASP A 788 -29.66 9.43 -19.85
C ASP A 788 -30.23 10.24 -18.66
N LEU A 789 -29.87 9.85 -17.42
CA LEU A 789 -30.28 10.56 -16.21
C LEU A 789 -29.24 11.58 -15.74
N ILE A 790 -28.11 11.69 -16.42
CA ILE A 790 -27.06 12.67 -16.11
C ILE A 790 -27.39 14.00 -16.79
N ASP A 791 -27.73 15.00 -15.99
CA ASP A 791 -27.97 16.38 -16.39
C ASP A 791 -26.94 17.32 -15.76
N ASN A 792 -25.80 17.48 -16.44
CA ASN A 792 -24.70 18.32 -15.96
C ASN A 792 -25.11 19.78 -15.75
N ASN A 793 -26.06 20.30 -16.54
CA ASN A 793 -26.52 21.69 -16.37
C ASN A 793 -27.29 21.83 -15.04
N LEU A 794 -28.12 20.84 -14.70
CA LEU A 794 -28.83 20.81 -13.41
C LEU A 794 -27.86 20.64 -12.23
N GLU A 795 -26.83 19.81 -12.39
CA GLU A 795 -25.78 19.65 -11.38
C GLU A 795 -24.99 20.94 -11.16
N GLU A 796 -24.47 21.55 -12.22
CA GLU A 796 -23.72 22.82 -12.16
C GLU A 796 -24.57 23.93 -11.52
N LYS A 797 -25.84 24.02 -11.89
CA LYS A 797 -26.81 24.96 -11.31
C LYS A 797 -26.96 24.77 -9.80
N MET A 798 -27.15 23.53 -9.34
CA MET A 798 -27.34 23.25 -7.91
C MET A 798 -26.05 23.38 -7.12
N ASP A 799 -24.91 22.98 -7.68
CA ASP A 799 -23.60 23.13 -7.04
C ASP A 799 -23.24 24.61 -6.88
N LEU A 800 -23.58 25.45 -7.87
CA LEU A 800 -23.48 26.91 -7.74
C LEU A 800 -24.33 27.43 -6.57
N VAL A 801 -25.59 27.00 -6.45
CA VAL A 801 -26.46 27.38 -5.31
C VAL A 801 -25.86 26.93 -3.97
N LYS A 802 -25.40 25.68 -3.87
CA LYS A 802 -24.76 25.14 -2.66
C LYS A 802 -23.52 25.94 -2.27
N ASN A 803 -22.68 26.30 -3.24
CA ASN A 803 -21.47 27.09 -3.01
C ASN A 803 -21.82 28.51 -2.52
N LEU A 804 -22.79 29.18 -3.15
CA LEU A 804 -23.27 30.49 -2.70
C LEU A 804 -23.88 30.43 -1.28
N VAL A 805 -24.64 29.39 -0.96
CA VAL A 805 -25.16 29.19 0.40
C VAL A 805 -24.03 28.98 1.41
N THR A 806 -23.00 28.21 1.05
CA THR A 806 -21.85 27.96 1.92
C THR A 806 -21.09 29.26 2.19
N LEU A 807 -20.82 30.06 1.16
CA LEU A 807 -20.19 31.37 1.28
C LEU A 807 -21.04 32.35 2.09
N GLY A 808 -22.35 32.36 1.89
CA GLY A 808 -23.27 33.17 2.67
C GLY A 808 -23.28 32.79 4.15
N ARG A 809 -23.25 31.49 4.48
CA ARG A 809 -23.14 31.01 5.88
C ARG A 809 -21.81 31.42 6.51
N ALA A 810 -20.70 31.29 5.78
CA ALA A 810 -19.39 31.74 6.23
C ALA A 810 -19.37 33.26 6.47
N SER A 811 -19.98 34.05 5.59
CA SER A 811 -20.14 35.51 5.77
C SER A 811 -20.94 35.87 7.03
N ARG A 812 -22.01 35.12 7.31
CA ARG A 812 -22.80 35.26 8.54
C ARG A 812 -21.99 34.93 9.79
N GLU A 813 -21.18 33.88 9.75
CA GLU A 813 -20.31 33.51 10.86
C GLU A 813 -19.25 34.58 11.13
N ALA A 814 -18.60 35.09 10.07
CA ALA A 814 -17.62 36.17 10.17
C ALA A 814 -18.19 37.45 10.81
N THR A 815 -19.48 37.73 10.57
CA THR A 815 -20.22 38.87 11.14
C THR A 815 -20.95 38.54 12.44
N ARG A 816 -20.87 37.29 12.91
CA ARG A 816 -21.54 36.76 14.11
C ARG A 816 -23.08 36.88 14.08
N ILE A 817 -23.68 36.94 12.88
CA ILE A 817 -25.14 36.98 12.73
C ILE A 817 -25.68 35.55 12.61
N LYS A 818 -26.31 35.03 13.68
CA LYS A 818 -26.91 33.69 13.72
C LYS A 818 -27.89 33.48 12.57
N VAL A 819 -27.93 32.30 11.93
CA VAL A 819 -28.84 32.01 10.80
C VAL A 819 -30.31 32.27 11.12
N ARG A 820 -30.75 32.06 12.36
CA ARG A 820 -32.14 32.33 12.79
C ARG A 820 -32.53 33.81 12.73
N GLN A 821 -31.57 34.74 12.81
CA GLN A 821 -31.79 36.17 12.62
C GLN A 821 -31.99 36.45 11.12
N PRO A 822 -33.20 36.80 10.65
CA PRO A 822 -33.40 37.11 9.25
C PRO A 822 -32.60 38.36 8.88
N ILE A 823 -32.12 38.41 7.64
CA ILE A 823 -31.44 39.58 7.09
C ILE A 823 -32.15 40.03 5.82
N GLN A 824 -31.95 41.29 5.46
CA GLN A 824 -32.70 41.89 4.36
C GLN A 824 -32.37 41.23 3.03
N LYS A 825 -31.10 41.19 2.66
CA LYS A 825 -30.70 40.76 1.32
C LYS A 825 -29.31 40.15 1.28
N VAL A 826 -29.11 39.30 0.30
CA VAL A 826 -27.81 38.81 -0.12
C VAL A 826 -27.60 39.17 -1.59
N LEU A 827 -26.40 39.59 -1.95
CA LEU A 827 -26.04 39.90 -3.32
C LEU A 827 -25.09 38.85 -3.88
N VAL A 828 -25.37 38.46 -5.12
CA VAL A 828 -24.60 37.50 -5.91
C VAL A 828 -24.26 38.16 -7.25
N ASP A 829 -23.24 37.65 -7.94
CA ASP A 829 -22.83 38.17 -9.23
C ASP A 829 -23.97 38.08 -10.27
N GLY A 830 -24.25 39.20 -10.94
CA GLY A 830 -25.30 39.31 -11.94
C GLY A 830 -25.18 38.34 -13.11
N LYS A 831 -23.97 37.84 -13.39
CA LYS A 831 -23.77 36.83 -14.45
C LYS A 831 -24.51 35.50 -14.18
N TYR A 832 -24.85 35.21 -12.92
CA TYR A 832 -25.55 33.98 -12.53
C TYR A 832 -27.07 34.08 -12.61
N GLU A 833 -27.62 35.27 -12.89
CA GLU A 833 -29.06 35.50 -12.95
C GLU A 833 -29.75 34.52 -13.92
N GLY A 834 -29.19 34.32 -15.12
CA GLY A 834 -29.76 33.38 -16.09
C GLY A 834 -29.68 31.90 -15.70
N THR A 835 -28.86 31.54 -14.71
CA THR A 835 -28.59 30.14 -14.33
C THR A 835 -29.42 29.71 -13.13
N ILE A 836 -29.56 30.56 -12.10
CA ILE A 836 -30.12 30.16 -10.80
C ILE A 836 -31.40 30.90 -10.39
N SER A 837 -31.95 31.78 -11.24
CA SER A 837 -33.13 32.59 -10.90
C SER A 837 -34.34 31.79 -10.39
N ASP A 838 -34.57 30.61 -10.96
CA ASP A 838 -35.69 29.72 -10.64
C ASP A 838 -35.47 28.87 -9.38
N VAL A 839 -34.27 28.90 -8.80
CA VAL A 839 -33.90 28.20 -7.55
C VAL A 839 -33.43 29.16 -6.45
N VAL A 840 -33.61 30.47 -6.64
CA VAL A 840 -33.26 31.52 -5.66
C VAL A 840 -33.91 31.29 -4.29
N ASP A 841 -35.11 30.71 -4.25
CA ASP A 841 -35.77 30.40 -2.97
C ASP A 841 -34.97 29.42 -2.10
N LEU A 842 -34.17 28.54 -2.70
CA LEU A 842 -33.22 27.71 -1.96
C LEU A 842 -32.20 28.56 -1.21
N ILE A 843 -31.62 29.58 -1.88
CA ILE A 843 -30.67 30.50 -1.24
C ILE A 843 -31.36 31.31 -0.14
N LYS A 844 -32.57 31.79 -0.39
CA LYS A 844 -33.35 32.59 0.56
C LYS A 844 -33.61 31.84 1.86
N GLU A 845 -34.11 30.62 1.76
CA GLU A 845 -34.40 29.79 2.92
C GLU A 845 -33.13 29.39 3.68
N GLU A 846 -32.06 29.03 2.97
CA GLU A 846 -30.82 28.54 3.58
C GLU A 846 -30.03 29.62 4.31
N LEU A 847 -30.00 30.83 3.75
CA LEU A 847 -29.33 31.98 4.35
C LEU A 847 -30.26 32.79 5.26
N ASN A 848 -31.55 32.45 5.30
CA ASN A 848 -32.62 33.22 5.96
C ASN A 848 -32.55 34.70 5.56
N VAL A 849 -32.57 34.95 4.25
CA VAL A 849 -32.58 36.30 3.64
C VAL A 849 -33.95 36.58 3.05
N LYS A 850 -34.39 37.84 3.05
CA LYS A 850 -35.66 38.22 2.39
C LYS A 850 -35.54 38.28 0.88
N GLU A 851 -34.37 38.68 0.38
CA GLU A 851 -34.14 38.90 -1.05
C GLU A 851 -32.74 38.44 -1.49
N VAL A 852 -32.65 37.95 -2.73
CA VAL A 852 -31.37 37.69 -3.42
C VAL A 852 -31.29 38.67 -4.58
N ILE A 853 -30.25 39.50 -4.60
CA ILE A 853 -30.03 40.51 -5.65
C ILE A 853 -28.87 40.08 -6.54
N PHE A 854 -29.13 40.08 -7.85
CA PHE A 854 -28.13 39.86 -8.88
C PHE A 854 -27.44 41.19 -9.23
N ALA A 855 -26.28 41.45 -8.61
CA ALA A 855 -25.57 42.71 -8.74
C ALA A 855 -24.74 42.76 -10.02
N LYS A 856 -25.01 43.74 -10.89
CA LYS A 856 -24.25 43.99 -12.13
C LYS A 856 -23.05 44.90 -11.92
N ASP A 857 -23.13 45.79 -10.94
CA ASP A 857 -22.02 46.63 -10.50
C ASP A 857 -21.64 46.29 -9.06
N LEU A 858 -20.49 45.64 -8.90
CA LEU A 858 -19.98 45.22 -7.59
C LEU A 858 -19.26 46.34 -6.86
N GLY A 859 -18.84 47.39 -7.58
CA GLY A 859 -18.16 48.56 -7.01
C GLY A 859 -19.03 49.34 -6.01
N GLU A 860 -20.35 49.15 -6.04
CA GLU A 860 -21.28 49.70 -5.05
C GLU A 860 -21.09 49.08 -3.65
N TYR A 861 -20.71 47.80 -3.56
CA TYR A 861 -20.78 47.01 -2.32
C TYR A 861 -19.42 46.62 -1.74
N MET A 862 -18.37 46.61 -2.58
CA MET A 862 -17.03 46.21 -2.18
C MET A 862 -15.97 47.16 -2.74
N ASN A 863 -14.87 47.30 -2.00
CA ASN A 863 -13.69 48.03 -2.43
C ASN A 863 -12.66 47.04 -2.96
N PHE A 864 -12.11 47.34 -4.12
CA PHE A 864 -10.99 46.59 -4.68
C PHE A 864 -9.69 47.31 -4.33
N THR A 865 -8.65 46.54 -4.00
CA THR A 865 -7.29 47.04 -3.84
C THR A 865 -6.33 46.13 -4.57
N LEU A 866 -5.42 46.72 -5.34
CA LEU A 866 -4.42 45.98 -6.12
C LEU A 866 -3.11 45.95 -5.36
N LYS A 867 -2.55 44.76 -5.16
CA LYS A 867 -1.20 44.57 -4.62
C LYS A 867 -0.32 43.87 -5.65
N PRO A 868 1.00 44.10 -5.69
CA PRO A 868 1.89 43.33 -6.53
C PRO A 868 1.88 41.84 -6.14
N ASN A 869 1.89 40.95 -7.14
CA ASN A 869 2.22 39.56 -6.89
C ASN A 869 3.75 39.41 -6.77
N PHE A 870 4.24 39.55 -5.54
CA PHE A 870 5.68 39.56 -5.26
C PHE A 870 6.40 38.29 -5.71
N LYS A 871 5.71 37.14 -5.73
CA LYS A 871 6.28 35.85 -6.16
C LYS A 871 6.59 35.84 -7.67
N VAL A 872 5.70 36.43 -8.47
CA VAL A 872 5.82 36.49 -9.94
C VAL A 872 6.72 37.64 -10.37
N LEU A 873 6.52 38.82 -9.77
CA LEU A 873 7.19 40.05 -10.20
C LEU A 873 8.56 40.28 -9.55
N GLY A 874 8.89 39.59 -8.45
CA GLY A 874 10.16 39.75 -7.73
C GLY A 874 11.39 39.60 -8.64
N PRO A 875 11.50 38.50 -9.41
CA PRO A 875 12.60 38.31 -10.37
C PRO A 875 12.60 39.29 -11.55
N VAL A 876 11.44 39.86 -11.89
CA VAL A 876 11.25 40.69 -13.09
C VAL A 876 11.55 42.17 -12.82
N LEU A 877 11.03 42.70 -11.70
CA LEU A 877 11.08 44.14 -11.40
C LEU A 877 12.13 44.52 -10.36
N GLY A 878 12.62 43.58 -9.53
CA GLY A 878 13.66 43.84 -8.54
C GLY A 878 13.42 45.11 -7.71
N ALA A 879 14.36 46.07 -7.76
CA ALA A 879 14.25 47.34 -7.05
C ALA A 879 13.06 48.23 -7.51
N LYS A 880 12.57 48.05 -8.74
CA LYS A 880 11.42 48.80 -9.29
C LYS A 880 10.06 48.35 -8.73
N MET A 881 10.03 47.28 -7.95
CA MET A 881 8.81 46.77 -7.29
C MET A 881 8.11 47.85 -6.45
N LYS A 882 8.88 48.72 -5.79
CA LYS A 882 8.33 49.81 -4.97
C LYS A 882 7.61 50.86 -5.81
N PHE A 883 8.11 51.13 -7.03
CA PHE A 883 7.46 52.04 -7.97
C PHE A 883 6.19 51.42 -8.56
N PHE A 884 6.21 50.13 -8.89
CA PHE A 884 5.01 49.41 -9.34
C PHE A 884 3.91 49.37 -8.27
N ALA A 885 4.25 49.07 -7.01
CA ALA A 885 3.30 49.14 -5.90
C ALA A 885 2.70 50.55 -5.74
N GLY A 886 3.52 51.59 -5.90
CA GLY A 886 3.08 52.98 -5.88
C GLY A 886 2.16 53.35 -7.05
N ALA A 887 2.42 52.79 -8.24
CA ALA A 887 1.58 52.98 -9.42
C ALA A 887 0.21 52.29 -9.24
N LEU A 888 0.19 51.05 -8.74
CA LEU A 888 -1.07 50.32 -8.46
C LEU A 888 -1.97 51.07 -7.46
N ASN A 889 -1.40 51.70 -6.43
CA ASN A 889 -2.18 52.48 -5.44
C ASN A 889 -2.82 53.75 -6.01
N LYS A 890 -2.37 54.24 -7.18
CA LYS A 890 -2.94 55.42 -7.85
C LYS A 890 -4.02 55.05 -8.87
N LEU A 891 -4.14 53.77 -9.21
CA LEU A 891 -5.16 53.29 -10.12
C LEU A 891 -6.51 53.21 -9.40
N ASP A 892 -7.58 53.51 -10.13
CA ASP A 892 -8.91 53.14 -9.68
C ASP A 892 -9.08 51.62 -9.86
N ALA A 893 -8.94 50.90 -8.76
CA ALA A 893 -9.06 49.44 -8.77
C ALA A 893 -10.44 48.97 -9.24
N SER A 894 -11.50 49.77 -9.08
CA SER A 894 -12.85 49.41 -9.54
C SER A 894 -12.98 49.42 -11.07
N GLU A 895 -12.18 50.22 -11.78
CA GLU A 895 -12.12 50.22 -13.25
C GLU A 895 -11.09 49.22 -13.80
N VAL A 896 -10.04 48.94 -13.04
CA VAL A 896 -8.91 48.10 -13.46
C VAL A 896 -9.20 46.62 -13.29
N VAL A 897 -9.81 46.21 -12.18
CA VAL A 897 -10.10 44.79 -11.90
C VAL A 897 -10.94 44.13 -13.00
N PRO A 898 -12.05 44.73 -13.49
CA PRO A 898 -12.85 44.12 -14.56
C PRO A 898 -12.06 43.88 -15.85
N LYS A 899 -11.13 44.77 -16.21
CA LYS A 899 -10.28 44.63 -17.41
C LYS A 899 -9.25 43.52 -17.26
N LEU A 900 -8.69 43.34 -16.07
CA LEU A 900 -7.75 42.23 -15.82
C LEU A 900 -8.48 40.88 -15.81
N GLU A 901 -9.71 40.84 -15.28
CA GLU A 901 -10.57 39.66 -15.30
C GLU A 901 -11.05 39.29 -16.73
N SER A 902 -11.21 40.27 -17.63
CA SER A 902 -11.47 40.03 -19.06
C SER A 902 -10.24 39.58 -19.86
N GLY A 903 -9.07 39.45 -19.22
CA GLY A 903 -7.82 39.04 -19.85
C GLY A 903 -7.04 40.18 -20.49
N GLU A 904 -7.47 41.43 -20.33
CA GLU A 904 -6.73 42.58 -20.82
C GLU A 904 -5.50 42.86 -19.96
N SER A 905 -4.56 43.61 -20.53
CA SER A 905 -3.32 43.99 -19.85
C SER A 905 -3.20 45.51 -19.83
N ILE A 906 -2.84 46.07 -18.67
CA ILE A 906 -2.84 47.51 -18.41
C ILE A 906 -1.41 48.00 -18.29
N SER A 907 -1.13 49.16 -18.87
CA SER A 907 0.17 49.83 -18.78
C SER A 907 0.19 50.87 -17.66
N VAL A 908 1.27 50.91 -16.89
CA VAL A 908 1.57 51.96 -15.91
C VAL A 908 3.01 52.44 -16.08
N ASP A 909 3.25 53.72 -15.79
CA ASP A 909 4.62 54.25 -15.71
C ASP A 909 5.26 53.84 -14.37
N ILE A 910 6.43 53.22 -14.44
CA ILE A 910 7.26 52.88 -13.29
C ILE A 910 8.66 53.48 -13.45
N ASP A 911 8.85 54.70 -12.95
CA ASP A 911 10.13 55.42 -13.00
C ASP A 911 10.54 55.80 -14.44
N GLY A 912 9.57 56.30 -15.24
CA GLY A 912 9.79 56.76 -16.61
C GLY A 912 9.79 55.66 -17.69
N GLU A 913 9.51 54.41 -17.30
CA GLU A 913 9.34 53.27 -18.20
C GLU A 913 7.91 52.74 -18.14
N GLU A 914 7.34 52.47 -19.31
CA GLU A 914 6.02 51.83 -19.42
C GLU A 914 6.13 50.35 -19.05
N PHE A 915 5.36 49.92 -18.05
CA PHE A 915 5.25 48.53 -17.65
C PHE A 915 3.82 48.02 -17.80
N LYS A 916 3.69 46.97 -18.61
CA LYS A 916 2.41 46.32 -18.90
C LYS A 916 2.22 45.13 -17.97
N PHE A 917 1.12 45.11 -17.22
CA PHE A 917 0.79 44.03 -16.29
C PHE A 917 -0.58 43.40 -16.62
N ASN A 918 -0.77 42.16 -16.16
CA ASN A 918 -1.98 41.36 -16.35
C ASN A 918 -2.39 40.76 -15.00
N LYS A 919 -3.43 39.91 -14.98
CA LYS A 919 -3.97 39.30 -13.75
C LYS A 919 -2.92 38.55 -12.91
N ASP A 920 -1.98 37.84 -13.53
CA ASP A 920 -0.96 37.05 -12.81
C ASP A 920 0.05 37.91 -12.04
N HIS A 921 0.20 39.16 -12.46
CA HIS A 921 1.14 40.11 -11.89
C HIS A 921 0.60 40.84 -10.65
N VAL A 922 -0.70 40.75 -10.36
CA VAL A 922 -1.33 41.45 -9.23
C VAL A 922 -2.18 40.52 -8.38
N LEU A 923 -2.24 40.81 -7.09
CA LEU A 923 -3.18 40.23 -6.14
C LEU A 923 -4.32 41.22 -5.92
N ILE A 924 -5.55 40.78 -6.18
CA ILE A 924 -6.75 41.57 -5.97
C ILE A 924 -7.25 41.29 -4.56
N ASN A 925 -7.19 42.30 -3.70
CA ASN A 925 -7.74 42.25 -2.35
C ASN A 925 -9.09 42.95 -2.32
N ILE A 926 -10.08 42.29 -1.71
CA ILE A 926 -11.45 42.78 -1.63
C ILE A 926 -11.79 43.07 -0.16
N SER A 927 -12.39 44.23 0.10
CA SER A 927 -13.00 44.53 1.39
C SER A 927 -14.44 45.01 1.22
N ALA A 928 -15.33 44.64 2.14
CA ALA A 928 -16.71 45.10 2.09
C ALA A 928 -16.81 46.59 2.46
N LYS A 929 -17.77 47.30 1.88
CA LYS A 929 -18.15 48.64 2.37
C LYS A 929 -18.97 48.55 3.65
N GLU A 930 -19.08 49.65 4.38
CA GLU A 930 -19.88 49.73 5.61
C GLU A 930 -21.32 49.25 5.38
N GLY A 931 -21.85 48.44 6.31
CA GLY A 931 -23.16 47.80 6.19
C GLY A 931 -23.15 46.46 5.43
N PHE A 932 -22.06 46.09 4.77
CA PHE A 932 -21.94 44.83 4.03
C PHE A 932 -20.81 43.93 4.55
N ASN A 933 -20.91 42.65 4.25
CA ASN A 933 -19.81 41.70 4.39
C ASN A 933 -19.64 40.90 3.10
N VAL A 934 -18.39 40.66 2.69
CA VAL A 934 -18.07 39.92 1.47
C VAL A 934 -17.27 38.69 1.85
N THR A 935 -17.71 37.53 1.36
CA THR A 935 -16.94 36.28 1.45
C THR A 935 -16.74 35.73 0.04
N MET A 936 -15.53 35.25 -0.26
CA MET A 936 -15.14 34.80 -1.58
C MET A 936 -14.29 33.53 -1.49
N GLU A 937 -14.55 32.60 -2.42
CA GLU A 937 -13.76 31.38 -2.64
C GLU A 937 -13.83 31.01 -4.13
N ASN A 938 -12.72 30.59 -4.74
CA ASN A 938 -12.67 30.12 -6.14
C ASN A 938 -13.37 31.06 -7.17
N ASN A 939 -13.20 32.38 -7.02
CA ASN A 939 -13.85 33.42 -7.84
C ASN A 939 -15.40 33.50 -7.73
N LEU A 940 -16.01 32.75 -6.82
CA LEU A 940 -17.38 32.93 -6.36
C LEU A 940 -17.38 33.85 -5.15
N PHE A 941 -18.31 34.79 -5.09
CA PHE A 941 -18.48 35.66 -3.92
C PHE A 941 -19.94 35.82 -3.55
N VAL A 942 -20.16 36.12 -2.28
CA VAL A 942 -21.45 36.48 -1.72
C VAL A 942 -21.27 37.73 -0.87
N ILE A 943 -22.21 38.67 -1.04
CA ILE A 943 -22.26 39.89 -0.25
C ILE A 943 -23.49 39.85 0.64
N LEU A 944 -23.29 39.91 1.94
CA LEU A 944 -24.35 39.95 2.92
C LEU A 944 -24.67 41.41 3.29
N ASP A 945 -25.94 41.80 3.25
CA ASP A 945 -26.39 43.03 3.92
C ASP A 945 -26.54 42.74 5.42
N THR A 946 -25.71 43.40 6.21
CA THR A 946 -25.63 43.20 7.67
C THR A 946 -26.50 44.17 8.45
N THR A 947 -27.20 45.09 7.78
CA THR A 947 -28.03 46.09 8.43
C THR A 947 -29.36 45.44 8.85
N LEU A 948 -29.64 45.48 10.16
CA LEU A 948 -30.87 44.94 10.76
C LEU A 948 -31.81 46.10 11.10
N ASN A 949 -33.05 46.01 10.64
CA ASN A 949 -34.14 46.89 11.06
C ASN A 949 -34.96 46.23 12.18
N GLU A 950 -35.82 47.00 12.84
CA GLU A 950 -36.62 46.55 13.98
C GLU A 950 -37.50 45.32 13.65
N THR A 951 -38.11 45.29 12.46
CA THR A 951 -38.92 44.15 12.00
C THR A 951 -38.10 42.86 11.89
N LEU A 952 -36.89 42.93 11.33
CA LEU A 952 -35.98 41.77 11.24
C LEU A 952 -35.53 41.31 12.62
N ILE A 953 -35.24 42.24 13.53
CA ILE A 953 -34.86 41.93 14.92
C ILE A 953 -36.01 41.19 15.64
N ASN A 954 -37.24 41.72 15.56
CA ASN A 954 -38.42 41.09 16.17
C ASN A 954 -38.69 39.69 15.59
N GLU A 955 -38.56 39.50 14.26
CA GLU A 955 -38.70 38.17 13.66
C GLU A 955 -37.59 37.20 14.14
N GLY A 956 -36.38 37.71 14.33
CA GLY A 956 -35.25 36.97 14.92
C GLY A 956 -35.57 36.47 16.33
N TYR A 957 -36.11 37.34 17.18
CA TYR A 957 -36.57 36.98 18.52
C TYR A 957 -37.68 35.92 18.50
N ALA A 958 -38.68 36.07 17.62
CA ALA A 958 -39.75 35.08 17.46
C ALA A 958 -39.21 33.70 17.05
N ARG A 959 -38.23 33.65 16.13
CA ARG A 959 -37.58 32.40 15.69
C ARG A 959 -36.71 31.76 16.78
N GLU A 960 -35.99 32.54 17.57
CA GLU A 960 -35.27 32.02 18.75
C GLU A 960 -36.25 31.44 19.77
N PHE A 961 -37.39 32.11 20.00
CA PHE A 961 -38.46 31.62 20.87
C PHE A 961 -39.03 30.28 20.39
N ILE A 962 -39.41 30.17 19.10
CA ILE A 962 -39.85 28.91 18.47
C ILE A 962 -38.81 27.81 18.65
N SER A 963 -37.54 28.11 18.35
CA SER A 963 -36.44 27.14 18.49
C SER A 963 -36.34 26.62 19.93
N LYS A 964 -36.55 27.49 20.92
CA LYS A 964 -36.46 27.09 22.32
C LYS A 964 -37.68 26.27 22.78
N VAL A 965 -38.87 26.64 22.33
CA VAL A 965 -40.10 25.84 22.55
C VAL A 965 -39.93 24.43 22.00
N GLN A 966 -39.41 24.29 20.77
CA GLN A 966 -39.19 22.98 20.15
C GLN A 966 -38.14 22.14 20.90
N GLN A 967 -37.08 22.78 21.42
CA GLN A 967 -36.13 22.09 22.30
C GLN A 967 -36.79 21.61 23.59
N LEU A 968 -37.64 22.43 24.22
CA LEU A 968 -38.36 22.04 25.43
C LEU A 968 -39.34 20.89 25.17
N ARG A 969 -40.04 20.89 24.03
CA ARG A 969 -40.89 19.75 23.63
C ARG A 969 -40.08 18.46 23.56
N LYS A 970 -38.90 18.50 22.91
CA LYS A 970 -38.01 17.34 22.81
C LYS A 970 -37.46 16.90 24.16
N SER A 971 -37.03 17.83 25.02
CA SER A 971 -36.51 17.51 26.35
C SER A 971 -37.57 16.96 27.31
N ASN A 972 -38.85 17.22 27.05
CA ASN A 972 -39.97 16.69 27.82
C ASN A 972 -40.59 15.43 27.19
N ASP A 973 -39.92 14.80 26.21
CA ASP A 973 -40.38 13.61 25.48
C ASP A 973 -41.79 13.75 24.87
N PHE A 974 -42.11 14.93 24.34
CA PHE A 974 -43.38 15.13 23.62
C PHE A 974 -43.29 14.52 22.21
N ASP A 975 -44.38 13.94 21.75
CA ASP A 975 -44.51 13.49 20.38
C ASP A 975 -44.54 14.70 19.44
N VAL A 976 -44.00 14.54 18.23
CA VAL A 976 -43.88 15.66 17.29
C VAL A 976 -45.26 16.24 16.91
N LEU A 977 -46.32 15.44 17.00
CA LEU A 977 -47.69 15.82 16.67
C LEU A 977 -48.49 16.39 17.85
N ASP A 978 -47.90 16.50 19.05
CA ASP A 978 -48.62 16.98 20.23
C ASP A 978 -49.00 18.46 20.12
N ASN A 979 -50.23 18.80 20.51
CA ASN A 979 -50.62 20.19 20.71
C ASN A 979 -50.16 20.67 22.09
N ILE A 980 -49.78 21.94 22.20
CA ILE A 980 -49.26 22.53 23.45
C ILE A 980 -49.92 23.87 23.80
N ASP A 981 -49.82 24.26 25.07
CA ASP A 981 -49.90 25.66 25.48
C ASP A 981 -48.50 26.15 25.88
N ILE A 982 -48.22 27.42 25.60
CA ILE A 982 -46.96 28.08 25.93
C ILE A 982 -47.23 29.21 26.92
N ASP A 983 -46.62 29.16 28.09
CA ASP A 983 -46.59 30.27 29.05
C ASP A 983 -45.17 30.87 29.08
N TYR A 984 -45.05 32.20 29.04
CA TYR A 984 -43.74 32.86 29.02
C TYR A 984 -43.67 34.12 29.89
N CYS A 985 -42.47 34.46 30.37
CA CYS A 985 -42.17 35.70 31.06
C CYS A 985 -40.89 36.34 30.47
N SER A 986 -40.98 37.57 29.97
CA SER A 986 -39.90 38.26 29.27
C SER A 986 -39.92 39.78 29.52
N ASP A 987 -38.86 40.47 29.09
CA ASP A 987 -38.91 41.91 28.90
C ASP A 987 -39.86 42.32 27.77
N ASP A 988 -40.05 43.63 27.62
CA ASP A 988 -41.03 44.18 26.69
C ASP A 988 -40.59 44.07 25.22
N GLU A 989 -39.30 43.99 24.94
CA GLU A 989 -38.80 43.79 23.57
C GLU A 989 -39.17 42.39 23.05
N ILE A 990 -38.87 41.35 23.83
CA ILE A 990 -39.27 39.98 23.48
C ILE A 990 -40.79 39.83 23.49
N ALA A 991 -41.50 40.46 24.43
CA ALA A 991 -42.96 40.39 24.49
C ALA A 991 -43.60 41.03 23.25
N SER A 992 -43.06 42.15 22.78
CA SER A 992 -43.50 42.81 21.54
C SER A 992 -43.33 41.87 20.33
N ALA A 993 -42.15 41.27 20.19
CA ALA A 993 -41.87 40.32 19.12
C ALA A 993 -42.78 39.07 19.14
N ILE A 994 -43.03 38.48 20.32
CA ILE A 994 -43.92 37.32 20.46
C ILE A 994 -45.36 37.69 20.10
N ASN A 995 -45.83 38.88 20.48
CA ASN A 995 -47.17 39.35 20.14
C ASN A 995 -47.32 39.62 18.64
N GLU A 996 -46.33 40.27 18.02
CA GLU A 996 -46.31 40.56 16.58
C GLU A 996 -46.33 39.28 15.74
N TYR A 997 -45.61 38.24 16.16
CA TYR A 997 -45.48 36.98 15.44
C TYR A 997 -46.30 35.82 16.06
N SER A 998 -47.31 36.10 16.89
CA SER A 998 -48.03 35.08 17.68
C SER A 998 -48.59 33.95 16.82
N GLU A 999 -49.25 34.28 15.70
CA GLU A 999 -49.82 33.27 14.80
C GLU A 999 -48.76 32.40 14.12
N TYR A 1000 -47.62 33.00 13.74
CA TYR A 1000 -46.48 32.27 13.19
C TYR A 1000 -45.85 31.32 14.22
N ILE A 1001 -45.70 31.78 15.46
CA ILE A 1001 -45.20 30.94 16.57
C ILE A 1001 -46.15 29.76 16.80
N LYS A 1002 -47.46 29.99 16.83
CA LYS A 1002 -48.46 28.91 16.99
C LYS A 1002 -48.37 27.88 15.88
N SER A 1003 -48.30 28.32 14.61
CA SER A 1003 -48.21 27.40 13.47
C SER A 1003 -46.93 26.55 13.50
N GLU A 1004 -45.79 27.14 13.86
CA GLU A 1004 -44.50 26.43 13.88
C GLU A 1004 -44.29 25.56 15.12
N THR A 1005 -45.12 25.71 16.17
CA THR A 1005 -44.97 24.98 17.44
C THR A 1005 -46.15 24.09 17.80
N LEU A 1006 -47.21 24.07 16.99
CA LEU A 1006 -48.49 23.43 17.30
C LEU A 1006 -49.08 23.92 18.63
N ALA A 1007 -48.88 25.21 18.93
CA ALA A 1007 -49.42 25.82 20.14
C ALA A 1007 -50.86 26.29 19.92
N LEU A 1008 -51.74 25.96 20.86
CA LEU A 1008 -53.12 26.46 20.88
C LEU A 1008 -53.17 27.87 21.48
N ASN A 1009 -52.44 28.09 22.57
CA ASN A 1009 -52.38 29.38 23.27
C ASN A 1009 -50.93 29.77 23.60
N ILE A 1010 -50.69 31.09 23.63
CA ILE A 1010 -49.43 31.70 24.08
C ILE A 1010 -49.80 32.79 25.10
N ASN A 1011 -49.40 32.61 26.36
CA ASN A 1011 -49.77 33.52 27.44
C ASN A 1011 -48.52 34.15 28.10
N ARG A 1012 -48.52 35.47 28.26
CA ARG A 1012 -47.54 36.15 29.12
C ARG A 1012 -47.98 35.99 30.58
N VAL A 1013 -47.09 35.51 31.43
CA VAL A 1013 -47.35 35.28 32.86
C VAL A 1013 -46.28 35.96 33.72
N ASP A 1014 -46.66 36.43 34.91
CA ASP A 1014 -45.75 37.01 35.90
C ASP A 1014 -45.28 35.93 36.90
N ASP A 1015 -44.59 34.92 36.38
CA ASP A 1015 -44.03 33.82 37.18
C ASP A 1015 -42.50 33.76 37.05
N GLU A 1016 -41.81 34.24 38.08
CA GLU A 1016 -40.34 34.25 38.13
C GLU A 1016 -39.72 32.85 38.38
N THR A 1017 -40.54 31.85 38.67
CA THR A 1017 -40.07 30.47 38.92
C THR A 1017 -39.86 29.67 37.64
N ILE A 1018 -40.33 30.18 36.49
CA ILE A 1018 -40.14 29.55 35.18
C ILE A 1018 -38.66 29.57 34.80
N GLU A 1019 -38.15 28.44 34.31
CA GLU A 1019 -36.78 28.31 33.84
C GLU A 1019 -36.49 29.32 32.72
N LYS A 1020 -35.48 30.18 32.94
CA LYS A 1020 -35.12 31.25 32.01
C LYS A 1020 -34.10 30.78 31.00
N HIS A 1021 -34.27 31.24 29.77
CA HIS A 1021 -33.44 30.93 28.62
C HIS A 1021 -32.98 32.21 27.94
N ASN A 1022 -31.73 32.21 27.46
CA ASN A 1022 -31.18 33.35 26.73
C ASN A 1022 -31.68 33.33 25.27
N LEU A 1023 -32.47 34.34 24.89
CA LEU A 1023 -32.90 34.62 23.53
C LEU A 1023 -32.19 35.89 23.03
N ASN A 1024 -30.97 35.75 22.50
CA ASN A 1024 -30.15 36.86 21.98
C ASN A 1024 -29.92 38.00 23.01
N ASP A 1025 -29.42 37.63 24.18
CA ASP A 1025 -29.10 38.48 25.33
C ASP A 1025 -30.32 38.93 26.17
N HIS A 1026 -31.51 38.45 25.83
CA HIS A 1026 -32.73 38.61 26.61
C HIS A 1026 -33.09 37.33 27.38
N MET A 1027 -33.10 37.39 28.71
CA MET A 1027 -33.46 36.25 29.55
C MET A 1027 -34.99 36.09 29.65
N THR A 1028 -35.50 35.03 29.01
CA THR A 1028 -36.94 34.76 28.87
C THR A 1028 -37.30 33.43 29.52
N GLY A 1029 -38.25 33.43 30.46
CA GLY A 1029 -38.84 32.20 31.01
C GLY A 1029 -39.82 31.59 30.02
N ILE A 1030 -39.71 30.29 29.75
CA ILE A 1030 -40.62 29.57 28.84
C ILE A 1030 -41.05 28.25 29.47
N LYS A 1031 -42.36 27.99 29.49
CA LYS A 1031 -42.95 26.72 29.92
C LYS A 1031 -43.87 26.18 28.83
N VAL A 1032 -43.72 24.91 28.50
CA VAL A 1032 -44.58 24.19 27.54
C VAL A 1032 -45.40 23.13 28.27
N THR A 1033 -46.69 23.06 27.96
CA THR A 1033 -47.62 22.07 28.56
C THR A 1033 -48.33 21.30 27.45
N ARG A 1034 -48.19 19.96 27.43
CA ARG A 1034 -48.90 19.06 26.50
C ARG A 1034 -50.41 19.14 26.74
N LYS A 1035 -51.19 19.10 25.67
CA LYS A 1035 -52.66 19.06 25.70
C LYS A 1035 -53.22 17.69 25.38
#